data_AF-A0A9X7UCA3-F1
#
_entry.id   AF-A0A9X7UCA3-F1
#
_cell.length_a   1.000
_cell.length_b   1.000
_cell.length_c   1.000
_cell.angle_alpha   90.00
_cell.angle_beta   90.00
_cell.angle_gamma   90.00
#
_symmetry.space_group_name_H-M   'P 1'
#
loop_
_entity.id
_entity.type
_entity.pdbx_description
1 polymer ?
#
loop_
_entity_poly.entity_id
_entity_poly.type
_entity_poly.pdbx_seq_one_letter_code
_entity_poly.pdbx_strand_id
1 'polypeptide(L)'
;MVTIGKATEIDNLFPLGKKVPLIYQSEVTECGLACIAMICNYHGYEVDLINLRRLYPISLRGLNLSSIMKVATSLHFHARPMRLEIEHFDEIDLPTILHWNLDHFVVLTGINNTRSGKKFIIHDPAVGIRTLTEREFSNHFTGIALELVPSADFLPKVQRTKLQFWNLWSSSKGLLSSLHSLLILTILIQFSTILSPLFVQIAIDDIYTSNDTFSLLLFSVGFAILAIFGGISSWARGRLASDVSQILDFQIISNVVSHLFRLPLAWFEKRYVGDVISRFNSTTQITDVLSRGLVIGGFDIITLISIVAALSFVYWPSAIFATFGIIILSAVHFYYVPRINVAMAEALIAQAADNSTIIESLQGISGIKASGNEFARLRLWRDRKSRSTNRTIRLNRLKNSSENIKQSCCNLTSVIFCLFAVYAAIKGSVSLGTSIAIISYYSFLQISSIRILQLHGEYRLLSVHLDRLADIVLEDPEQFKEAEGDTPSFSGAISLQNVHFSYGVGEGEVLKNINIDIAPGESVAIIGASGEGKTTLIKIMVGLLDPTSGVVKVDGKPLDEKTKLMWRRNVGYVAQNDDLYSGSIAENIAFFDSSIDVANVVDAAQKAAIHEFIERTPMGYDSLVGDMGSALSGGQIARILLARALYRRPRVLFADEGTAHLDSETERKVNASISDMGITRVIVAHRESTINSADRKIEIVNGEAIERT
;
A
#
# COMPACT_ATOMS: atom_id res chain seq x y z
N MET A 1 8.53 -34.32 -13.98
CA MET A 1 7.24 -34.13 -14.65
C MET A 1 6.14 -34.04 -13.60
N VAL A 2 5.85 -32.82 -13.12
CA VAL A 2 4.62 -32.50 -12.37
C VAL A 2 4.25 -31.09 -12.82
N THR A 3 3.19 -31.03 -13.61
CA THR A 3 2.70 -29.84 -14.30
C THR A 3 1.99 -28.96 -13.28
N ILE A 4 2.61 -27.83 -12.91
CA ILE A 4 1.96 -26.77 -12.14
C ILE A 4 1.86 -25.55 -13.07
N GLY A 5 0.74 -25.47 -13.78
CA GLY A 5 0.37 -24.29 -14.57
C GLY A 5 -0.67 -23.46 -13.83
N LYS A 6 -0.50 -22.14 -13.79
CA LYS A 6 -1.57 -21.16 -13.62
C LYS A 6 -1.35 -20.00 -14.60
N ALA A 7 -2.31 -19.87 -15.50
CA ALA A 7 -2.87 -18.67 -16.11
C ALA A 7 -1.86 -17.61 -16.59
N THR A 8 -1.37 -17.80 -17.80
CA THR A 8 -0.96 -16.72 -18.70
C THR A 8 -2.03 -16.56 -19.77
N GLU A 9 -2.23 -15.34 -20.27
CA GLU A 9 -3.25 -14.89 -21.26
C GLU A 9 -3.32 -15.67 -22.60
N ILE A 10 -2.63 -16.81 -22.72
CA ILE A 10 -2.71 -17.77 -23.83
C ILE A 10 -3.73 -18.90 -23.53
N ASP A 11 -4.15 -19.08 -22.26
CA ASP A 11 -5.13 -20.11 -21.86
C ASP A 11 -6.58 -19.86 -22.36
N ASN A 12 -6.86 -18.72 -23.00
CA ASN A 12 -8.17 -18.43 -23.60
C ASN A 12 -8.47 -19.24 -24.88
N LEU A 13 -7.52 -20.04 -25.37
CA LEU A 13 -7.71 -20.86 -26.57
C LEU A 13 -8.06 -22.34 -26.29
N PHE A 14 -7.91 -22.82 -25.05
CA PHE A 14 -8.27 -24.20 -24.66
C PHE A 14 -8.69 -24.29 -23.18
N PRO A 15 -9.98 -24.46 -22.83
CA PRO A 15 -10.43 -24.37 -21.44
C PRO A 15 -10.19 -25.68 -20.68
N LEU A 16 -9.10 -25.76 -19.92
CA LEU A 16 -8.86 -26.79 -18.91
C LEU A 16 -9.16 -26.23 -17.51
N GLY A 17 -10.42 -26.37 -17.08
CA GLY A 17 -10.91 -26.20 -15.69
C GLY A 17 -10.81 -24.79 -15.08
N LYS A 18 -11.92 -24.27 -14.53
CA LYS A 18 -11.89 -23.04 -13.73
C LYS A 18 -10.97 -23.24 -12.52
N LYS A 19 -10.04 -22.30 -12.28
CA LYS A 19 -9.14 -22.33 -11.10
C LYS A 19 -9.50 -21.20 -10.16
N VAL A 20 -9.55 -21.51 -8.87
CA VAL A 20 -9.73 -20.49 -7.82
C VAL A 20 -8.52 -19.55 -7.85
N PRO A 21 -8.69 -18.22 -7.87
CA PRO A 21 -7.58 -17.29 -7.68
C PRO A 21 -7.14 -17.27 -6.21
N LEU A 22 -5.93 -16.81 -5.95
CA LEU A 22 -5.50 -16.49 -4.59
C LEU A 22 -5.59 -14.97 -4.42
N ILE A 23 -6.35 -14.53 -3.43
CA ILE A 23 -6.49 -13.12 -3.05
C ILE A 23 -5.94 -12.98 -1.63
N TYR A 24 -4.88 -12.18 -1.46
CA TYR A 24 -4.31 -11.92 -0.15
C TYR A 24 -5.17 -10.91 0.62
N GLN A 25 -5.27 -11.10 1.94
CA GLN A 25 -5.94 -10.12 2.81
C GLN A 25 -5.07 -8.87 2.95
N SER A 26 -5.70 -7.69 2.95
CA SER A 26 -5.01 -6.42 3.18
C SER A 26 -5.13 -5.99 4.63
N GLU A 27 -6.29 -6.17 5.27
CA GLU A 27 -6.46 -5.94 6.71
C GLU A 27 -6.32 -7.27 7.47
N VAL A 28 -6.00 -7.21 8.77
CA VAL A 28 -5.83 -8.42 9.59
C VAL A 28 -7.13 -9.21 9.73
N THR A 29 -8.26 -8.53 9.66
CA THR A 29 -9.61 -9.04 9.95
C THR A 29 -10.41 -9.43 8.70
N GLU A 30 -9.74 -9.47 7.54
CA GLU A 30 -10.36 -9.62 6.22
C GLU A 30 -10.40 -11.04 5.65
N CYS A 31 -9.88 -12.03 6.38
CA CYS A 31 -9.77 -13.40 5.88
C CYS A 31 -11.10 -13.94 5.32
N GLY A 32 -12.23 -13.65 5.98
CA GLY A 32 -13.57 -14.03 5.52
C GLY A 32 -13.97 -13.38 4.18
N LEU A 33 -13.78 -12.07 4.01
CA LEU A 33 -14.07 -11.39 2.74
C LEU A 33 -13.14 -11.87 1.63
N ALA A 34 -11.87 -12.09 1.91
CA ALA A 34 -10.92 -12.62 0.94
C ALA A 34 -11.35 -14.02 0.46
N CYS A 35 -11.85 -14.88 1.35
CA CYS A 35 -12.40 -16.19 1.00
C CYS A 35 -13.64 -16.06 0.09
N ILE A 36 -14.58 -15.16 0.43
CA ILE A 36 -15.75 -14.87 -0.41
C ILE A 36 -15.30 -14.37 -1.79
N ALA A 37 -14.33 -13.46 -1.85
CA ALA A 37 -13.79 -12.92 -3.10
C ALA A 37 -13.22 -14.03 -3.98
N MET A 38 -12.43 -14.95 -3.41
CA MET A 38 -11.88 -16.09 -4.15
C MET A 38 -12.97 -16.95 -4.78
N ILE A 39 -14.04 -17.24 -4.04
CA ILE A 39 -15.18 -18.04 -4.52
C ILE A 39 -16.00 -17.27 -5.57
N CYS A 40 -16.28 -15.98 -5.36
CA CYS A 40 -16.94 -15.12 -6.33
C CYS A 40 -16.21 -15.15 -7.68
N ASN A 41 -14.89 -14.96 -7.66
CA ASN A 41 -14.07 -14.97 -8.87
C ASN A 41 -14.03 -16.36 -9.53
N TYR A 42 -14.09 -17.45 -8.75
CA TYR A 42 -14.20 -18.81 -9.30
C TYR A 42 -15.51 -19.01 -10.08
N HIS A 43 -16.63 -18.48 -9.58
CA HIS A 43 -17.93 -18.56 -10.25
C HIS A 43 -18.12 -17.54 -11.39
N GLY A 44 -17.18 -16.61 -11.59
CA GLY A 44 -17.20 -15.63 -12.68
C GLY A 44 -17.65 -14.21 -12.27
N TYR A 45 -17.85 -13.96 -10.98
CA TYR A 45 -18.02 -12.62 -10.43
C TYR A 45 -16.65 -12.06 -10.05
N GLU A 46 -16.03 -11.33 -10.99
CA GLU A 46 -14.70 -10.77 -10.81
C GLU A 46 -14.75 -9.54 -9.89
N VAL A 47 -14.59 -9.77 -8.59
CA VAL A 47 -14.57 -8.73 -7.55
C VAL A 47 -13.23 -8.67 -6.85
N ASP A 48 -12.77 -7.47 -6.51
CA ASP A 48 -11.60 -7.26 -5.66
C ASP A 48 -12.01 -7.02 -4.19
N LEU A 49 -11.02 -7.10 -3.30
CA LEU A 49 -11.26 -6.94 -1.86
C LEU A 49 -11.69 -5.51 -1.51
N ILE A 50 -11.22 -4.52 -2.26
CA ILE A 50 -11.53 -3.09 -2.07
C ILE A 50 -13.03 -2.84 -2.29
N ASN A 51 -13.61 -3.32 -3.39
CA ASN A 51 -15.04 -3.17 -3.65
C ASN A 51 -15.89 -3.93 -2.65
N LEU A 52 -15.48 -5.15 -2.25
CA LEU A 52 -16.20 -5.89 -1.20
C LEU A 52 -16.18 -5.16 0.13
N ARG A 53 -15.05 -4.56 0.52
CA ARG A 53 -14.95 -3.76 1.75
C ARG A 53 -15.86 -2.54 1.73
N ARG A 54 -15.92 -1.84 0.60
CA ARG A 54 -16.80 -0.66 0.43
C ARG A 54 -18.27 -1.04 0.60
N LEU A 55 -18.67 -2.20 0.09
CA LEU A 55 -20.03 -2.70 0.21
C LEU A 55 -20.32 -3.30 1.59
N TYR A 56 -19.33 -3.94 2.21
CA TYR A 56 -19.45 -4.67 3.47
C TYR A 56 -18.32 -4.29 4.43
N PRO A 57 -18.41 -3.13 5.12
CA PRO A 57 -17.40 -2.71 6.06
C PRO A 57 -17.21 -3.73 7.18
N ILE A 58 -15.97 -4.14 7.44
CA ILE A 58 -15.61 -5.01 8.56
C ILE A 58 -15.06 -4.17 9.71
N SER A 59 -15.26 -4.66 10.93
CA SER A 59 -14.65 -4.12 12.15
C SER A 59 -13.26 -4.71 12.42
N LEU A 60 -12.62 -4.23 13.48
CA LEU A 60 -11.39 -4.79 14.04
C LEU A 60 -11.57 -6.19 14.68
N ARG A 61 -12.80 -6.69 14.84
CA ARG A 61 -13.07 -8.03 15.37
C ARG A 61 -13.14 -9.10 14.27
N GLY A 62 -13.21 -8.68 13.01
CA GLY A 62 -13.35 -9.58 11.86
C GLY A 62 -14.76 -10.11 11.67
N LEU A 63 -14.91 -10.97 10.65
CA LEU A 63 -16.18 -11.59 10.32
C LEU A 63 -16.36 -12.91 11.05
N ASN A 64 -17.49 -13.07 11.72
CA ASN A 64 -17.94 -14.38 12.16
C ASN A 64 -18.64 -15.13 11.00
N LEU A 65 -18.89 -16.43 11.19
CA LEU A 65 -19.53 -17.27 10.17
C LEU A 65 -20.89 -16.72 9.72
N SER A 66 -21.70 -16.18 10.66
CA SER A 66 -23.01 -15.63 10.33
C SER A 66 -22.91 -14.37 9.44
N SER A 67 -21.90 -13.53 9.65
CA SER A 67 -21.64 -12.36 8.82
C SER A 67 -21.15 -12.78 7.44
N ILE A 68 -20.27 -13.79 7.34
CA ILE A 68 -19.85 -14.36 6.05
C ILE A 68 -21.07 -14.86 5.26
N MET A 69 -21.99 -15.58 5.92
CA MET A 69 -23.24 -16.05 5.30
C MET A 69 -24.12 -14.88 4.83
N LYS A 70 -24.27 -13.82 5.64
CA LYS A 70 -25.04 -12.62 5.24
C LYS A 70 -24.45 -11.95 4.00
N VAL A 71 -23.13 -11.77 3.97
CA VAL A 71 -22.41 -11.16 2.82
C VAL A 71 -22.51 -12.06 1.58
N ALA A 72 -22.37 -13.37 1.74
CA ALA A 72 -22.53 -14.31 0.62
C ALA A 72 -23.96 -14.27 0.06
N THR A 73 -24.96 -14.20 0.93
CA THR A 73 -26.38 -14.12 0.53
C THR A 73 -26.70 -12.84 -0.22
N SER A 74 -26.16 -11.69 0.22
CA SER A 74 -26.33 -10.42 -0.50
C SER A 74 -25.56 -10.35 -1.82
N LEU A 75 -24.59 -11.23 -2.03
CA LEU A 75 -23.92 -11.48 -3.32
C LEU A 75 -24.59 -12.58 -4.14
N HIS A 76 -25.82 -12.99 -3.77
CA HIS A 76 -26.60 -14.02 -4.45
C HIS A 76 -25.97 -15.42 -4.40
N PHE A 77 -25.31 -15.78 -3.29
CA PHE A 77 -24.95 -17.16 -2.98
C PHE A 77 -25.87 -17.75 -1.91
N HIS A 78 -26.24 -19.01 -2.09
CA HIS A 78 -26.79 -19.84 -1.03
C HIS A 78 -25.64 -20.37 -0.17
N ALA A 79 -25.65 -19.99 1.11
CA ALA A 79 -24.63 -20.36 2.07
C ALA A 79 -25.09 -21.55 2.92
N ARG A 80 -24.40 -22.70 2.80
CA ARG A 80 -24.72 -23.93 3.53
C ARG A 80 -23.61 -24.22 4.56
N PRO A 81 -23.81 -23.83 5.84
CA PRO A 81 -22.86 -24.17 6.90
C PRO A 81 -22.99 -25.64 7.27
N MET A 82 -21.87 -26.31 7.49
CA MET A 82 -21.81 -27.73 7.81
C MET A 82 -20.72 -28.00 8.84
N ARG A 83 -21.01 -28.93 9.75
CA ARG A 83 -20.04 -29.47 10.70
C ARG A 83 -19.64 -30.85 10.24
N LEU A 84 -18.35 -31.07 10.01
CA LEU A 84 -17.85 -32.29 9.39
C LEU A 84 -16.47 -32.68 9.87
N GLU A 85 -16.17 -33.97 9.77
CA GLU A 85 -14.88 -34.58 10.06
C GLU A 85 -14.12 -34.83 8.75
N ILE A 86 -12.80 -35.07 8.84
CA ILE A 86 -11.89 -35.18 7.69
C ILE A 86 -12.30 -36.31 6.73
N GLU A 87 -12.93 -37.34 7.25
CA GLU A 87 -13.38 -38.52 6.51
C GLU A 87 -14.50 -38.17 5.49
N HIS A 88 -15.31 -37.15 5.78
CA HIS A 88 -16.48 -36.77 4.98
C HIS A 88 -16.20 -35.70 3.92
N PHE A 89 -14.93 -35.35 3.68
CA PHE A 89 -14.57 -34.33 2.67
C PHE A 89 -14.79 -34.75 1.22
N ASP A 90 -15.06 -36.04 0.97
CA ASP A 90 -15.38 -36.54 -0.37
C ASP A 90 -16.83 -36.18 -0.78
N GLU A 91 -17.66 -35.69 0.16
CA GLU A 91 -19.08 -35.32 -0.05
C GLU A 91 -19.30 -33.80 -0.23
N ILE A 92 -18.23 -33.01 -0.29
CA ILE A 92 -18.28 -31.54 -0.31
C ILE A 92 -17.96 -31.00 -1.70
N ASP A 93 -18.75 -30.03 -2.17
CA ASP A 93 -18.45 -29.31 -3.39
C ASP A 93 -17.34 -28.27 -3.18
N LEU A 94 -16.34 -28.32 -4.07
CA LEU A 94 -15.20 -27.39 -4.09
C LEU A 94 -15.45 -26.23 -5.06
N PRO A 95 -15.02 -25.00 -4.74
CA PRO A 95 -14.30 -24.59 -3.54
C PRO A 95 -15.18 -24.30 -2.32
N THR A 96 -14.65 -24.59 -1.12
CA THR A 96 -15.38 -24.44 0.16
C THR A 96 -14.59 -23.56 1.13
N ILE A 97 -15.26 -22.73 1.92
CA ILE A 97 -14.61 -21.97 3.01
C ILE A 97 -14.50 -22.88 4.24
N LEU A 98 -13.34 -22.89 4.87
CA LEU A 98 -13.08 -23.62 6.11
C LEU A 98 -12.73 -22.64 7.23
N HIS A 99 -13.23 -22.93 8.42
CA HIS A 99 -12.76 -22.28 9.63
C HIS A 99 -11.48 -22.96 10.13
N TRP A 100 -10.49 -22.14 10.49
CA TRP A 100 -9.10 -22.53 10.64
C TRP A 100 -8.54 -21.97 11.94
N ASN A 101 -7.92 -22.82 12.77
CA ASN A 101 -7.28 -22.47 14.06
C ASN A 101 -8.14 -21.71 15.09
N LEU A 102 -9.47 -21.66 14.88
CA LEU A 102 -10.43 -20.89 15.68
C LEU A 102 -10.33 -19.35 15.54
N ASP A 103 -9.49 -18.86 14.63
CA ASP A 103 -9.22 -17.42 14.46
C ASP A 103 -9.13 -16.97 12.99
N HIS A 104 -9.27 -17.89 12.02
CA HIS A 104 -9.01 -17.61 10.61
C HIS A 104 -9.95 -18.36 9.66
N PHE A 105 -10.06 -17.88 8.42
CA PHE A 105 -10.79 -18.54 7.34
C PHE A 105 -9.87 -18.80 6.15
N VAL A 106 -9.99 -19.99 5.54
CA VAL A 106 -9.24 -20.41 4.36
C VAL A 106 -10.16 -21.04 3.32
N VAL A 107 -9.75 -21.09 2.06
CA VAL A 107 -10.52 -21.75 1.00
C VAL A 107 -9.87 -23.08 0.63
N LEU A 108 -10.62 -24.18 0.74
CA LEU A 108 -10.21 -25.47 0.20
C LEU A 108 -10.48 -25.50 -1.31
N THR A 109 -9.45 -25.78 -2.11
CA THR A 109 -9.53 -25.70 -3.58
C THR A 109 -9.30 -27.02 -4.28
N GLY A 110 -8.77 -28.03 -3.59
CA GLY A 110 -8.51 -29.34 -4.17
C GLY A 110 -8.10 -30.37 -3.13
N ILE A 111 -8.45 -31.64 -3.39
CA ILE A 111 -8.03 -32.80 -2.61
C ILE A 111 -7.38 -33.78 -3.58
N ASN A 112 -6.10 -34.08 -3.36
CA ASN A 112 -5.34 -35.02 -4.19
C ASN A 112 -5.09 -36.31 -3.42
N ASN A 113 -5.58 -37.42 -3.94
CA ASN A 113 -5.26 -38.74 -3.42
C ASN A 113 -3.86 -39.17 -3.90
N THR A 114 -2.92 -39.33 -2.96
CA THR A 114 -1.57 -39.82 -3.26
C THR A 114 -1.35 -41.21 -2.65
N ARG A 115 -0.34 -41.95 -3.12
CA ARG A 115 0.02 -43.26 -2.55
C ARG A 115 0.36 -43.21 -1.05
N SER A 116 0.68 -42.02 -0.53
CA SER A 116 1.03 -41.77 0.88
C SER A 116 -0.11 -41.14 1.70
N GLY A 117 -1.35 -41.11 1.19
CA GLY A 117 -2.52 -40.49 1.85
C GLY A 117 -3.13 -39.31 1.09
N LYS A 118 -4.17 -38.70 1.67
CA LYS A 118 -4.84 -37.51 1.10
C LYS A 118 -3.98 -36.25 1.29
N LYS A 119 -3.89 -35.42 0.26
CA LYS A 119 -3.26 -34.09 0.32
C LYS A 119 -4.29 -33.01 0.05
N PHE A 120 -4.40 -32.04 0.96
CA PHE A 120 -5.35 -30.94 0.88
C PHE A 120 -4.66 -29.69 0.34
N ILE A 121 -5.25 -29.07 -0.67
CA ILE A 121 -4.77 -27.81 -1.25
C ILE A 121 -5.66 -26.69 -0.74
N ILE A 122 -5.08 -25.83 0.08
CA ILE A 122 -5.77 -24.65 0.62
C ILE A 122 -5.18 -23.38 0.04
N HIS A 123 -6.04 -22.40 -0.19
CA HIS A 123 -5.69 -21.01 -0.41
C HIS A 123 -5.90 -20.27 0.91
N ASP A 124 -4.81 -19.89 1.54
CA ASP A 124 -4.80 -19.12 2.77
C ASP A 124 -4.62 -17.63 2.43
N PRO A 125 -5.58 -16.74 2.75
CA PRO A 125 -5.45 -15.30 2.50
C PRO A 125 -4.22 -14.64 3.14
N ALA A 126 -3.68 -15.21 4.22
CA ALA A 126 -2.54 -14.66 4.95
C ALA A 126 -1.19 -15.26 4.50
N VAL A 127 -1.18 -16.54 4.10
CA VAL A 127 0.06 -17.30 3.84
C VAL A 127 0.23 -17.67 2.37
N GLY A 128 -0.84 -17.74 1.61
CA GLY A 128 -0.87 -18.14 0.20
C GLY A 128 -1.29 -19.60 -0.02
N ILE A 129 -0.87 -20.18 -1.14
CA ILE A 129 -1.25 -21.57 -1.48
C ILE A 129 -0.42 -22.54 -0.64
N ARG A 130 -1.10 -23.44 0.08
CA ARG A 130 -0.46 -24.51 0.85
C ARG A 130 -0.99 -25.87 0.43
N THR A 131 -0.09 -26.85 0.39
CA THR A 131 -0.45 -28.25 0.26
C THR A 131 -0.10 -28.94 1.55
N LEU A 132 -1.11 -29.44 2.26
CA LEU A 132 -0.98 -30.03 3.58
C LEU A 132 -1.20 -31.53 3.52
N THR A 133 -0.46 -32.25 4.36
CA THR A 133 -0.78 -33.63 4.69
C THR A 133 -2.03 -33.68 5.55
N GLU A 134 -2.73 -34.81 5.55
CA GLU A 134 -3.94 -35.04 6.35
C GLU A 134 -3.73 -34.73 7.84
N ARG A 135 -2.58 -35.14 8.41
CA ARG A 135 -2.23 -34.86 9.81
C ARG A 135 -2.05 -33.36 10.09
N GLU A 136 -1.39 -32.64 9.20
CA GLU A 136 -1.21 -31.19 9.34
C GLU A 136 -2.55 -30.46 9.20
N PHE A 137 -3.39 -30.89 8.26
CA PHE A 137 -4.72 -30.31 8.05
C PHE A 137 -5.61 -30.52 9.29
N SER A 138 -5.61 -31.72 9.87
CA SER A 138 -6.38 -32.05 11.07
C SER A 138 -6.06 -31.21 12.28
N ASN A 139 -4.80 -30.78 12.44
CA ASN A 139 -4.39 -29.96 13.59
C ASN A 139 -4.94 -28.53 13.51
N HIS A 140 -5.40 -28.10 12.34
CA HIS A 140 -5.81 -26.73 12.09
C HIS A 140 -7.31 -26.59 11.77
N PHE A 141 -7.90 -27.59 11.12
CA PHE A 141 -9.31 -27.56 10.76
C PHE A 141 -10.19 -27.70 12.00
N THR A 142 -11.14 -26.78 12.20
CA THR A 142 -11.95 -26.75 13.42
C THR A 142 -13.23 -27.59 13.33
N GLY A 143 -13.45 -28.29 12.21
CA GLY A 143 -14.68 -29.05 11.96
C GLY A 143 -15.83 -28.25 11.33
N ILE A 144 -15.62 -26.97 10.97
CA ILE A 144 -16.66 -26.11 10.38
C ILE A 144 -16.27 -25.75 8.95
N ALA A 145 -17.16 -26.06 8.01
CA ALA A 145 -17.05 -25.64 6.61
C ALA A 145 -18.31 -24.88 6.17
N LEU A 146 -18.13 -24.02 5.17
CA LEU A 146 -19.19 -23.24 4.54
C LEU A 146 -19.10 -23.40 3.04
N GLU A 147 -20.10 -24.09 2.50
CA GLU A 147 -20.29 -24.26 1.07
C GLU A 147 -21.09 -23.07 0.53
N LEU A 148 -20.63 -22.51 -0.60
CA LEU A 148 -21.28 -21.39 -1.26
C LEU A 148 -21.68 -21.80 -2.67
N VAL A 149 -22.98 -21.88 -2.91
CA VAL A 149 -23.54 -22.27 -4.21
C VAL A 149 -24.22 -21.04 -4.83
N PRO A 150 -23.93 -20.68 -6.09
CA PRO A 150 -24.58 -19.53 -6.73
C PRO A 150 -26.10 -19.75 -6.82
N SER A 151 -26.89 -18.73 -6.47
CA SER A 151 -28.36 -18.78 -6.63
C SER A 151 -28.78 -18.57 -8.08
N ALA A 152 -30.07 -18.74 -8.37
CA ALA A 152 -30.62 -18.49 -9.71
C ALA A 152 -30.43 -17.04 -10.18
N ASP A 153 -30.34 -16.09 -9.25
CA ASP A 153 -30.18 -14.65 -9.54
C ASP A 153 -28.69 -14.23 -9.66
N PHE A 154 -27.76 -15.17 -9.51
CA PHE A 154 -26.34 -14.88 -9.60
C PHE A 154 -25.92 -14.54 -11.04
N LEU A 155 -25.56 -13.28 -11.27
CA LEU A 155 -25.05 -12.81 -12.55
C LEU A 155 -23.53 -12.57 -12.49
N PRO A 156 -22.74 -13.17 -13.40
CA PRO A 156 -21.32 -12.88 -13.49
C PRO A 156 -21.12 -11.40 -13.86
N LYS A 157 -20.42 -10.68 -12.99
CA LYS A 157 -20.15 -9.24 -13.13
C LYS A 157 -18.66 -8.98 -12.94
N VAL A 158 -18.12 -8.03 -13.69
CA VAL A 158 -16.75 -7.53 -13.50
C VAL A 158 -16.80 -6.23 -12.71
N GLN A 159 -16.33 -6.25 -11.47
CA GLN A 159 -16.19 -5.11 -10.57
C GLN A 159 -14.78 -5.10 -9.98
N ARG A 160 -13.81 -4.75 -10.83
CA ARG A 160 -12.41 -4.55 -10.42
C ARG A 160 -12.02 -3.11 -10.64
N THR A 161 -11.53 -2.46 -9.59
CA THR A 161 -10.95 -1.12 -9.67
C THR A 161 -9.44 -1.30 -9.72
N LYS A 162 -8.87 -1.33 -10.92
CA LYS A 162 -7.41 -1.36 -11.07
C LYS A 162 -6.88 0.05 -11.18
N LEU A 163 -5.86 0.38 -10.40
CA LEU A 163 -5.05 1.57 -10.63
C LEU A 163 -4.47 1.48 -12.05
N GLN A 164 -4.94 2.36 -12.92
CA GLN A 164 -4.37 2.49 -14.25
C GLN A 164 -3.05 3.25 -14.13
N PHE A 165 -1.98 2.59 -14.59
CA PHE A 165 -0.61 3.09 -14.61
C PHE A 165 -0.48 4.53 -15.15
N TRP A 166 -1.31 4.92 -16.12
CA TRP A 166 -1.30 6.24 -16.76
C TRP A 166 -1.78 7.38 -15.85
N ASN A 167 -2.62 7.10 -14.86
CA ASN A 167 -3.19 8.12 -13.98
C ASN A 167 -2.14 8.70 -13.01
N LEU A 168 -1.03 7.99 -12.78
CA LEU A 168 0.04 8.44 -11.88
C LEU A 168 0.91 9.55 -12.50
N TRP A 169 1.03 9.61 -13.84
CA TRP A 169 1.86 10.63 -14.49
C TRP A 169 1.07 11.77 -15.07
N SER A 170 -0.20 11.60 -15.47
CA SER A 170 -0.95 12.56 -16.32
C SER A 170 -0.93 14.00 -15.81
N SER A 171 -0.69 14.18 -14.51
CA SER A 171 -0.61 15.46 -13.82
C SER A 171 0.79 16.10 -13.79
N SER A 172 1.83 15.43 -14.30
CA SER A 172 3.22 15.89 -14.30
C SER A 172 3.49 16.91 -15.41
N LYS A 173 3.77 18.15 -15.01
CA LYS A 173 4.16 19.23 -15.94
C LYS A 173 5.62 19.01 -16.38
N GLY A 174 5.90 19.15 -17.68
CA GLY A 174 7.26 19.09 -18.24
C GLY A 174 7.76 17.72 -18.66
N LEU A 175 7.07 16.62 -18.31
CA LEU A 175 7.49 15.25 -18.67
C LEU A 175 7.60 15.04 -20.18
N LEU A 176 6.63 15.55 -20.96
CA LEU A 176 6.61 15.41 -22.42
C LEU A 176 7.82 16.06 -23.10
N SER A 177 8.27 17.22 -22.60
CA SER A 177 9.45 17.90 -23.13
C SER A 177 10.71 17.08 -22.87
N SER A 178 10.84 16.51 -21.67
CA SER A 178 11.99 15.67 -21.31
C SER A 178 12.02 14.36 -22.09
N LEU A 179 10.86 13.73 -22.32
CA LEU A 179 10.74 12.52 -23.15
C LEU A 179 11.21 12.76 -24.60
N HIS A 180 10.89 13.92 -25.17
CA HIS A 180 11.36 14.28 -26.51
C HIS A 180 12.89 14.44 -26.56
N SER A 181 13.49 15.13 -25.58
CA SER A 181 14.95 15.26 -25.49
C SER A 181 15.66 13.91 -25.30
N LEU A 182 15.07 13.01 -24.51
CA LEU A 182 15.57 11.64 -24.32
C LEU A 182 15.48 10.80 -25.60
N LEU A 183 14.40 10.97 -26.38
CA LEU A 183 14.24 10.33 -27.68
C LEU A 183 15.34 10.79 -28.65
N ILE A 184 15.59 12.11 -28.74
CA ILE A 184 16.67 12.67 -29.59
C ILE A 184 18.02 12.09 -29.19
N LEU A 185 18.38 12.14 -27.90
CA LEU A 185 19.66 11.61 -27.43
C LEU A 185 19.80 10.11 -27.69
N THR A 186 18.70 9.35 -27.64
CA THR A 186 18.74 7.93 -27.98
C THR A 186 19.01 7.69 -29.47
N ILE A 187 18.41 8.48 -30.36
CA ILE A 187 18.69 8.42 -31.80
C ILE A 187 20.16 8.78 -32.08
N LEU A 188 20.71 9.78 -31.39
CA LEU A 188 22.13 10.15 -31.51
C LEU A 188 23.06 9.02 -31.05
N ILE A 189 22.73 8.32 -29.96
CA ILE A 189 23.46 7.14 -29.49
C ILE A 189 23.35 5.98 -30.50
N GLN A 190 22.18 5.78 -31.10
CA GLN A 190 21.97 4.74 -32.12
C GLN A 190 22.83 4.99 -33.35
N PHE A 191 23.01 6.25 -33.78
CA PHE A 191 23.92 6.58 -34.87
C PHE A 191 25.35 6.08 -34.58
N SER A 192 25.89 6.37 -33.39
CA SER A 192 27.22 5.89 -32.97
C SER A 192 27.28 4.36 -32.89
N THR A 193 26.22 3.73 -32.35
CA THR A 193 26.14 2.27 -32.18
C THR A 193 26.08 1.52 -33.51
N ILE A 194 25.34 2.04 -34.49
CA ILE A 194 25.19 1.43 -35.81
C ILE A 194 26.45 1.61 -36.64
N LEU A 195 27.07 2.80 -36.60
CA LEU A 195 28.26 3.05 -37.40
C LEU A 195 29.49 2.30 -36.88
N SER A 196 29.60 2.05 -35.57
CA SER A 196 30.81 1.47 -34.97
C SER A 196 31.28 0.13 -35.60
N PRO A 197 30.42 -0.87 -35.82
CA PRO A 197 30.84 -2.11 -36.49
C PRO A 197 31.23 -1.92 -37.96
N LEU A 198 30.62 -0.96 -38.68
CA LEU A 198 30.99 -0.64 -40.07
C LEU A 198 32.39 -0.04 -40.17
N PHE A 199 32.78 0.79 -39.19
CA PHE A 199 34.15 1.30 -39.11
C PHE A 199 35.18 0.18 -39.03
N VAL A 200 34.91 -0.84 -38.20
CA VAL A 200 35.80 -2.03 -38.08
C VAL A 200 35.82 -2.83 -39.38
N GLN A 201 34.68 -3.00 -40.04
CA GLN A 201 34.60 -3.64 -41.35
C GLN A 201 35.50 -2.93 -42.38
N ILE A 202 35.35 -1.62 -42.56
CA ILE A 202 36.12 -0.82 -43.53
C ILE A 202 37.62 -0.87 -43.20
N ALA A 203 37.97 -0.78 -41.91
CA ALA A 203 39.35 -0.84 -41.47
C ALA A 203 40.04 -2.16 -41.86
N ILE A 204 39.30 -3.27 -41.83
CA ILE A 204 39.83 -4.62 -42.15
C ILE A 204 39.78 -4.90 -43.65
N ASP A 205 38.68 -4.59 -44.32
CA ASP A 205 38.47 -4.98 -45.72
C ASP A 205 39.20 -4.05 -46.69
N ASP A 206 39.24 -2.73 -46.41
CA ASP A 206 39.79 -1.73 -47.34
C ASP A 206 41.17 -1.20 -46.90
N ILE A 207 41.32 -0.84 -45.61
CA ILE A 207 42.53 -0.14 -45.13
C ILE A 207 43.68 -1.11 -44.86
N TYR A 208 43.38 -2.24 -44.20
CA TYR A 208 44.38 -3.27 -43.93
C TYR A 208 44.91 -3.92 -45.22
N THR A 209 44.04 -4.13 -46.23
CA THR A 209 44.43 -4.72 -47.51
C THR A 209 45.22 -3.74 -48.40
N SER A 210 44.94 -2.44 -48.32
CA SER A 210 45.66 -1.40 -49.06
C SER A 210 46.98 -0.95 -48.41
N ASN A 211 47.24 -1.37 -47.16
CA ASN A 211 48.42 -0.99 -46.36
C ASN A 211 48.60 0.54 -46.21
N ASP A 212 47.50 1.30 -46.28
CA ASP A 212 47.48 2.75 -46.16
C ASP A 212 47.39 3.20 -44.70
N THR A 213 48.55 3.51 -44.12
CA THR A 213 48.67 3.96 -42.73
C THR A 213 48.07 5.34 -42.48
N PHE A 214 47.97 6.20 -43.52
CA PHE A 214 47.36 7.52 -43.39
C PHE A 214 45.84 7.42 -43.32
N SER A 215 45.22 6.62 -44.20
CA SER A 215 43.78 6.33 -44.13
C SER A 215 43.41 5.63 -42.83
N LEU A 216 44.26 4.74 -42.31
CA LEU A 216 44.06 4.11 -41.00
C LEU A 216 44.00 5.13 -39.87
N LEU A 217 44.94 6.08 -39.83
CA LEU A 217 44.95 7.14 -38.82
C LEU A 217 43.70 8.02 -38.93
N LEU A 218 43.34 8.42 -40.16
CA LEU A 218 42.17 9.27 -40.42
C LEU A 218 40.86 8.61 -39.95
N PHE A 219 40.63 7.35 -40.33
CA PHE A 219 39.45 6.60 -39.90
C PHE A 219 39.44 6.34 -38.40
N SER A 220 40.60 6.09 -37.79
CA SER A 220 40.72 5.89 -36.34
C SER A 220 40.37 7.16 -35.57
N VAL A 221 40.79 8.34 -36.05
CA VAL A 221 40.40 9.64 -35.46
C VAL A 221 38.89 9.86 -35.62
N GLY A 222 38.33 9.59 -36.79
CA GLY A 222 36.87 9.67 -37.01
C GLY A 222 36.08 8.74 -36.08
N PHE A 223 36.54 7.51 -35.91
CA PHE A 223 35.95 6.54 -34.98
C PHE A 223 36.07 6.99 -33.52
N ALA A 224 37.22 7.55 -33.12
CA ALA A 224 37.40 8.11 -31.78
C ALA A 224 36.44 9.27 -31.50
N ILE A 225 36.25 10.18 -32.47
CA ILE A 225 35.28 11.28 -32.36
C ILE A 225 33.85 10.72 -32.21
N LEU A 226 33.48 9.72 -33.02
CA LEU A 226 32.16 9.08 -32.94
C LEU A 226 31.93 8.38 -31.60
N ALA A 227 32.96 7.73 -31.05
CA ALA A 227 32.91 7.06 -29.75
C ALA A 227 32.78 8.09 -28.61
N ILE A 228 33.55 9.18 -28.65
CA ILE A 228 33.44 10.29 -27.68
C ILE A 228 32.04 10.92 -27.76
N PHE A 229 31.53 11.17 -28.96
CA PHE A 229 30.18 11.70 -29.18
C PHE A 229 29.10 10.78 -28.61
N GLY A 230 29.22 9.46 -28.85
CA GLY A 230 28.33 8.46 -28.27
C GLY A 230 28.40 8.43 -26.73
N GLY A 231 29.60 8.54 -26.17
CA GLY A 231 29.83 8.62 -24.72
C GLY A 231 29.20 9.87 -24.09
N ILE A 232 29.42 11.05 -24.69
CA ILE A 232 28.82 12.32 -24.23
C ILE A 232 27.30 12.27 -24.33
N SER A 233 26.76 11.74 -25.43
CA SER A 233 25.31 11.58 -25.62
C SER A 233 24.71 10.62 -24.59
N SER A 234 25.40 9.52 -24.29
CA SER A 234 25.00 8.56 -23.25
C SER A 234 25.04 9.18 -21.85
N TRP A 235 26.07 9.98 -21.55
CA TRP A 235 26.17 10.71 -20.29
C TRP A 235 25.05 11.75 -20.15
N ALA A 236 24.80 12.54 -21.19
CA ALA A 236 23.72 13.53 -21.22
C ALA A 236 22.35 12.87 -21.04
N ARG A 237 22.11 11.74 -21.74
CA ARG A 237 20.88 10.94 -21.57
C ARG A 237 20.74 10.43 -20.15
N GLY A 238 21.81 9.89 -19.57
CA GLY A 238 21.82 9.39 -18.19
C GLY A 238 21.50 10.49 -17.16
N ARG A 239 22.04 11.69 -17.34
CA ARG A 239 21.76 12.84 -16.48
C ARG A 239 20.29 13.29 -16.60
N LEU A 240 19.80 13.51 -17.82
CA LEU A 240 18.39 13.89 -18.03
C LEU A 240 17.42 12.83 -17.53
N ALA A 241 17.75 11.54 -17.71
CA ALA A 241 16.95 10.44 -17.19
C ALA A 241 16.87 10.47 -15.65
N SER A 242 17.99 10.73 -14.98
CA SER A 242 18.04 10.87 -13.52
C SER A 242 17.23 12.05 -13.02
N ASP A 243 17.32 13.21 -13.68
CA ASP A 243 16.57 14.41 -13.29
C ASP A 243 15.05 14.16 -13.43
N VAL A 244 14.63 13.53 -14.53
CA VAL A 244 13.23 13.11 -14.73
C VAL A 244 12.79 12.12 -13.64
N SER A 245 13.64 11.16 -13.30
CA SER A 245 13.36 10.17 -12.24
C SER A 245 13.09 10.84 -10.89
N GLN A 246 13.93 11.79 -10.49
CA GLN A 246 13.80 12.47 -9.20
C GLN A 246 12.55 13.35 -9.13
N ILE A 247 12.19 14.01 -10.23
CA ILE A 247 10.94 14.80 -10.32
C ILE A 247 9.72 13.88 -10.19
N LEU A 248 9.73 12.73 -10.87
CA LEU A 248 8.66 11.74 -10.77
C LEU A 248 8.57 11.16 -9.36
N ASP A 249 9.70 10.80 -8.73
CA ASP A 249 9.77 10.33 -7.35
C ASP A 249 9.11 11.33 -6.40
N PHE A 250 9.53 12.61 -6.47
CA PHE A 250 8.99 13.66 -5.61
C PHE A 250 7.48 13.86 -5.82
N GLN A 251 7.03 13.98 -7.08
CA GLN A 251 5.61 14.22 -7.37
C GLN A 251 4.72 13.07 -6.92
N ILE A 252 5.09 11.81 -7.22
CA ILE A 252 4.28 10.64 -6.84
C ILE A 252 4.25 10.51 -5.32
N ILE A 253 5.40 10.64 -4.65
CA ILE A 253 5.46 10.57 -3.18
C ILE A 253 4.62 11.69 -2.55
N SER A 254 4.77 12.94 -2.99
CA SER A 254 4.00 14.06 -2.47
C SER A 254 2.49 13.89 -2.69
N ASN A 255 2.07 13.39 -3.85
CA ASN A 255 0.65 13.14 -4.14
C ASN A 255 0.07 12.03 -3.25
N VAL A 256 0.81 10.93 -3.07
CA VAL A 256 0.39 9.83 -2.19
C VAL A 256 0.32 10.30 -0.74
N VAL A 257 1.30 11.05 -0.24
CA VAL A 257 1.27 11.61 1.13
C VAL A 257 0.11 12.61 1.30
N SER A 258 -0.08 13.51 0.32
CA SER A 258 -1.19 14.47 0.36
C SER A 258 -2.55 13.80 0.37
N HIS A 259 -2.70 12.70 -0.39
CA HIS A 259 -3.90 11.89 -0.38
C HIS A 259 -4.07 11.12 0.93
N LEU A 260 -2.99 10.50 1.45
CA LEU A 260 -3.00 9.78 2.73
C LEU A 260 -3.51 10.67 3.88
N PHE A 261 -3.08 11.93 3.95
CA PHE A 261 -3.55 12.89 4.97
C PHE A 261 -5.02 13.31 4.83
N ARG A 262 -5.67 12.98 3.71
CA ARG A 262 -7.10 13.25 3.49
C ARG A 262 -7.96 12.00 3.71
N LEU A 263 -7.37 10.84 4.01
CA LEU A 263 -8.16 9.64 4.25
C LEU A 263 -8.95 9.74 5.56
N PRO A 264 -10.13 9.11 5.64
CA PRO A 264 -10.96 9.15 6.84
C PRO A 264 -10.33 8.42 8.03
N LEU A 265 -10.63 8.86 9.25
CA LEU A 265 -10.11 8.27 10.50
C LEU A 265 -10.34 6.74 10.57
N ALA A 266 -11.51 6.28 10.12
CA ALA A 266 -11.88 4.86 10.11
C ALA A 266 -10.91 3.98 9.29
N TRP A 267 -10.22 4.54 8.29
CA TRP A 267 -9.21 3.80 7.51
C TRP A 267 -7.95 3.54 8.33
N PHE A 268 -7.52 4.52 9.13
CA PHE A 268 -6.33 4.44 10.00
C PHE A 268 -6.54 3.50 11.19
N GLU A 269 -7.70 3.57 11.85
CA GLU A 269 -7.99 2.73 13.02
C GLU A 269 -8.02 1.22 12.68
N LYS A 270 -8.24 0.87 11.41
CA LYS A 270 -8.25 -0.52 10.92
C LYS A 270 -6.87 -1.08 10.58
N ARG A 271 -5.81 -0.26 10.56
CA ARG A 271 -4.49 -0.63 10.04
C ARG A 271 -3.37 -0.37 11.04
N TYR A 272 -2.39 -1.26 11.04
CA TYR A 272 -1.14 -1.01 11.76
C TYR A 272 -0.27 -0.01 10.99
N VAL A 273 0.32 0.94 11.71
CA VAL A 273 1.22 1.97 11.14
C VAL A 273 2.37 1.33 10.34
N GLY A 274 2.96 0.24 10.83
CA GLY A 274 4.04 -0.47 10.14
C GLY A 274 3.65 -1.04 8.77
N ASP A 275 2.39 -1.46 8.60
CA ASP A 275 1.88 -1.94 7.32
C ASP A 275 1.61 -0.78 6.35
N VAL A 276 1.05 0.34 6.84
CA VAL A 276 0.88 1.57 6.06
C VAL A 276 2.24 2.06 5.53
N ILE A 277 3.26 2.11 6.38
CA ILE A 277 4.64 2.47 5.98
C ILE A 277 5.17 1.48 4.93
N SER A 278 4.94 0.18 5.10
CA SER A 278 5.38 -0.83 4.12
C SER A 278 4.70 -0.67 2.76
N ARG A 279 3.42 -0.25 2.72
CA ARG A 279 2.70 0.04 1.47
C ARG A 279 3.21 1.33 0.84
N PHE A 280 3.41 2.36 1.64
CA PHE A 280 4.01 3.62 1.21
C PHE A 280 5.39 3.42 0.58
N ASN A 281 6.23 2.56 1.18
CA ASN A 281 7.54 2.20 0.62
C ASN A 281 7.46 1.44 -0.71
N SER A 282 6.29 0.96 -1.14
CA SER A 282 6.13 0.43 -2.50
C SER A 282 6.20 1.54 -3.56
N THR A 283 5.98 2.80 -3.18
CA THR A 283 6.08 3.96 -4.06
C THR A 283 7.49 4.10 -4.65
N THR A 284 8.54 3.86 -3.87
CA THR A 284 9.93 3.95 -4.36
C THR A 284 10.23 2.89 -5.41
N GLN A 285 9.73 1.66 -5.22
CA GLN A 285 9.87 0.60 -6.22
C GLN A 285 9.04 0.88 -7.47
N ILE A 286 7.85 1.47 -7.31
CA ILE A 286 7.00 1.89 -8.43
C ILE A 286 7.73 2.93 -9.26
N THR A 287 8.29 3.95 -8.60
CA THR A 287 8.96 5.04 -9.30
C THR A 287 10.30 4.61 -9.89
N ASP A 288 11.06 3.72 -9.24
CA ASP A 288 12.27 3.12 -9.82
C ASP A 288 11.97 2.39 -11.15
N VAL A 289 10.94 1.54 -11.18
CA VAL A 289 10.53 0.82 -12.39
C VAL A 289 9.97 1.78 -13.43
N LEU A 290 9.19 2.79 -13.02
CA LEU A 290 8.62 3.79 -13.92
C LEU A 290 9.73 4.60 -14.60
N SER A 291 10.67 5.10 -13.82
CA SER A 291 11.75 5.97 -14.26
C SER A 291 12.77 5.22 -15.11
N ARG A 292 13.24 4.04 -14.68
CA ARG A 292 14.18 3.22 -15.46
C ARG A 292 13.51 2.61 -16.68
N GLY A 293 12.29 2.10 -16.52
CA GLY A 293 11.62 1.35 -17.56
C GLY A 293 11.20 2.18 -18.77
N LEU A 294 10.59 3.34 -18.53
CA LEU A 294 10.12 4.20 -19.63
C LEU A 294 11.25 4.95 -20.31
N VAL A 295 12.25 5.44 -19.55
CA VAL A 295 13.34 6.26 -20.10
C VAL A 295 14.45 5.41 -20.74
N ILE A 296 14.70 4.20 -20.24
CA ILE A 296 15.79 3.34 -20.74
C ILE A 296 15.25 2.27 -21.68
N GLY A 297 14.29 1.45 -21.23
CA GLY A 297 13.84 0.28 -22.00
C GLY A 297 12.83 0.57 -23.11
N GLY A 298 12.04 1.65 -23.00
CA GLY A 298 11.14 2.08 -24.09
C GLY A 298 11.88 2.36 -25.41
N PHE A 299 13.05 3.00 -25.33
CA PHE A 299 13.87 3.27 -26.52
C PHE A 299 14.76 2.10 -26.95
N ASP A 300 14.99 1.11 -26.09
CA ASP A 300 15.73 -0.10 -26.47
C ASP A 300 14.97 -0.91 -27.55
N ILE A 301 13.64 -0.77 -27.65
CA ILE A 301 12.85 -1.36 -28.75
C ILE A 301 13.29 -0.78 -30.09
N ILE A 302 13.49 0.55 -30.16
CA ILE A 302 13.98 1.22 -31.37
C ILE A 302 15.38 0.71 -31.71
N THR A 303 16.25 0.59 -30.69
CA THR A 303 17.62 0.08 -30.85
C THR A 303 17.63 -1.36 -31.36
N LEU A 304 16.71 -2.21 -30.87
CA LEU A 304 16.57 -3.59 -31.32
C LEU A 304 16.15 -3.64 -32.79
N ILE A 305 15.14 -2.85 -33.19
CA ILE A 305 14.69 -2.77 -34.59
C ILE A 305 15.82 -2.28 -35.49
N SER A 306 16.55 -1.23 -35.08
CA SER A 306 17.63 -0.66 -35.88
C SER A 306 18.80 -1.64 -36.08
N ILE A 307 19.14 -2.44 -35.06
CA ILE A 307 20.20 -3.46 -35.16
C ILE A 307 19.75 -4.62 -36.06
N VAL A 308 18.50 -5.09 -35.95
CA VAL A 308 17.96 -6.13 -36.85
C VAL A 308 17.94 -5.64 -38.30
N ALA A 309 17.58 -4.38 -38.53
CA ALA A 309 17.64 -3.76 -39.85
C ALA A 309 19.09 -3.68 -40.39
N ALA A 310 20.04 -3.28 -39.54
CA ALA A 310 21.47 -3.25 -39.90
C ALA A 310 22.01 -4.64 -40.26
N LEU A 311 21.69 -5.67 -39.47
CA LEU A 311 22.04 -7.07 -39.78
C LEU A 311 21.43 -7.52 -41.10
N SER A 312 20.17 -7.15 -41.37
CA SER A 312 19.47 -7.50 -42.61
C SER A 312 20.12 -6.84 -43.83
N PHE A 313 20.57 -5.59 -43.69
CA PHE A 313 21.24 -4.83 -44.74
C PHE A 313 22.63 -5.39 -45.06
N VAL A 314 23.42 -5.75 -44.04
CA VAL A 314 24.77 -6.31 -44.23
C VAL A 314 24.70 -7.74 -44.78
N TYR A 315 23.88 -8.61 -44.18
CA TYR A 315 23.71 -10.00 -44.62
C TYR A 315 22.40 -10.60 -44.10
N TRP A 316 21.36 -10.62 -44.95
CA TRP A 316 19.99 -11.03 -44.56
C TRP A 316 19.86 -12.38 -43.82
N PRO A 317 20.65 -13.45 -44.09
CA PRO A 317 20.54 -14.70 -43.34
C PRO A 317 20.99 -14.56 -41.88
N SER A 318 21.86 -13.60 -41.55
CA SER A 318 22.27 -13.32 -40.17
C SER A 318 21.12 -12.81 -39.31
N ALA A 319 20.18 -12.05 -39.88
CA ALA A 319 19.01 -11.54 -39.17
C ALA A 319 18.07 -12.67 -38.73
N ILE A 320 17.87 -13.69 -39.57
CA ILE A 320 17.04 -14.87 -39.23
C ILE A 320 17.65 -15.60 -38.03
N PHE A 321 18.96 -15.88 -38.07
CA PHE A 321 19.62 -16.54 -36.95
C PHE A 321 19.55 -15.69 -35.68
N ALA A 322 19.70 -14.37 -35.79
CA ALA A 322 19.59 -13.46 -34.66
C ALA A 322 18.20 -13.51 -34.00
N THR A 323 17.12 -13.58 -34.79
CA THR A 323 15.75 -13.72 -34.25
C THR A 323 15.55 -15.04 -33.48
N PHE A 324 16.19 -16.14 -33.91
CA PHE A 324 16.14 -17.40 -33.18
C PHE A 324 16.76 -17.28 -31.78
N GLY A 325 17.86 -16.54 -31.65
CA GLY A 325 18.47 -16.20 -30.36
C GLY A 325 17.50 -15.44 -29.44
N ILE A 326 16.76 -14.46 -29.97
CA ILE A 326 15.75 -13.71 -29.21
C ILE A 326 14.61 -14.62 -28.72
N ILE A 327 14.16 -15.54 -29.57
CA ILE A 327 13.09 -16.50 -29.22
C ILE A 327 13.53 -17.38 -28.04
N ILE A 328 14.76 -17.89 -28.05
CA ILE A 328 15.31 -18.69 -26.94
C ILE A 328 15.32 -17.88 -25.64
N LEU A 329 15.84 -16.65 -25.67
CA LEU A 329 15.88 -15.78 -24.49
C LEU A 329 14.48 -15.45 -23.95
N SER A 330 13.53 -15.22 -24.86
CA SER A 330 12.13 -14.94 -24.52
C SER A 330 11.47 -16.16 -23.88
N ALA A 331 11.70 -17.37 -24.39
CA ALA A 331 11.18 -18.60 -23.81
C ALA A 331 11.67 -18.82 -22.37
N VAL A 332 12.97 -18.60 -22.10
CA VAL A 332 13.52 -18.64 -20.75
C VAL A 332 12.84 -17.60 -19.86
N HIS A 333 12.68 -16.38 -20.35
CA HIS A 333 12.04 -15.30 -19.61
C HIS A 333 10.60 -15.63 -19.20
N PHE A 334 9.74 -16.01 -20.15
CA PHE A 334 8.33 -16.31 -19.89
C PHE A 334 8.14 -17.52 -18.97
N TYR A 335 9.10 -18.46 -18.93
CA TYR A 335 9.08 -19.55 -17.97
C TYR A 335 9.36 -19.07 -16.53
N TYR A 336 10.31 -18.15 -16.32
CA TYR A 336 10.73 -17.75 -14.96
C TYR A 336 9.88 -16.64 -14.33
N VAL A 337 9.42 -15.64 -15.10
CA VAL A 337 8.67 -14.47 -14.60
C VAL A 337 7.51 -14.81 -13.65
N PRO A 338 6.56 -15.68 -14.00
CA PRO A 338 5.42 -15.94 -13.11
C PRO A 338 5.86 -16.53 -11.75
N ARG A 339 6.93 -17.33 -11.74
CA ARG A 339 7.47 -17.91 -10.50
C ARG A 339 8.17 -16.87 -9.63
N ILE A 340 8.85 -15.91 -10.26
CA ILE A 340 9.49 -14.79 -9.57
C ILE A 340 8.42 -13.90 -8.91
N ASN A 341 7.32 -13.61 -9.61
CA ASN A 341 6.24 -12.76 -9.08
C ASN A 341 5.59 -13.37 -7.82
N VAL A 342 5.29 -14.67 -7.83
CA VAL A 342 4.74 -15.35 -6.65
C VAL A 342 5.73 -15.33 -5.50
N ALA A 343 7.00 -15.65 -5.75
CA ALA A 343 8.04 -15.64 -4.72
C ALA A 343 8.27 -14.22 -4.15
N MET A 344 8.08 -13.18 -4.95
CA MET A 344 8.19 -11.79 -4.52
C MET A 344 7.04 -11.39 -3.60
N ALA A 345 5.80 -11.73 -3.95
CA ALA A 345 4.64 -11.49 -3.09
C ALA A 345 4.83 -12.16 -1.72
N GLU A 346 5.27 -13.43 -1.70
CA GLU A 346 5.59 -14.15 -0.44
C GLU A 346 6.69 -13.45 0.38
N ALA A 347 7.74 -12.96 -0.28
CA ALA A 347 8.85 -12.27 0.38
C ALA A 347 8.40 -10.94 1.00
N LEU A 348 7.60 -10.15 0.28
CA LEU A 348 7.07 -8.87 0.76
C LEU A 348 6.16 -9.03 1.98
N ILE A 349 5.29 -10.04 1.98
CA ILE A 349 4.41 -10.34 3.13
C ILE A 349 5.25 -10.74 4.35
N ALA A 350 6.22 -11.63 4.16
CA ALA A 350 7.10 -12.06 5.25
C ALA A 350 7.97 -10.90 5.80
N GLN A 351 8.39 -9.97 4.94
CA GLN A 351 9.13 -8.76 5.32
C GLN A 351 8.25 -7.76 6.10
N ALA A 352 6.98 -7.59 5.71
CA ALA A 352 6.04 -6.76 6.45
C ALA A 352 5.82 -7.30 7.88
N ALA A 353 5.66 -8.62 8.04
CA ALA A 353 5.50 -9.24 9.36
C ALA A 353 6.74 -9.10 10.27
N ASP A 354 7.95 -9.16 9.69
CA ASP A 354 9.23 -8.88 10.38
C ASP A 354 9.25 -7.43 10.90
N ASN A 355 8.96 -6.47 10.02
CA ASN A 355 8.94 -5.04 10.35
C ASN A 355 7.87 -4.68 11.40
N SER A 356 6.67 -5.26 11.31
CA SER A 356 5.63 -5.01 12.33
C SER A 356 6.03 -5.54 13.71
N THR A 357 6.66 -6.73 13.76
CA THR A 357 7.07 -7.33 15.04
C THR A 357 8.10 -6.44 15.76
N ILE A 358 9.05 -5.86 15.03
CA ILE A 358 10.07 -5.00 15.63
C ILE A 358 9.49 -3.66 16.10
N ILE A 359 8.59 -3.03 15.32
CA ILE A 359 7.91 -1.78 15.72
C ILE A 359 7.09 -1.99 16.99
N GLU A 360 6.26 -3.05 17.04
CA GLU A 360 5.46 -3.38 18.22
C GLU A 360 6.36 -3.65 19.45
N SER A 361 7.50 -4.33 19.25
CA SER A 361 8.45 -4.59 20.33
C SER A 361 9.10 -3.32 20.87
N LEU A 362 9.38 -2.35 20.00
CA LEU A 362 9.97 -1.06 20.40
C LEU A 362 8.94 -0.17 21.11
N GLN A 363 7.71 -0.13 20.62
CA GLN A 363 6.61 0.59 21.28
C GLN A 363 6.30 0.00 22.68
N GLY A 364 6.31 -1.33 22.81
CA GLY A 364 6.07 -2.05 24.06
C GLY A 364 7.32 -2.33 24.90
N ILE A 365 8.46 -1.68 24.62
CA ILE A 365 9.76 -2.11 25.17
C ILE A 365 9.80 -2.07 26.71
N SER A 366 9.13 -1.10 27.32
CA SER A 366 9.07 -0.96 28.78
C SER A 366 8.43 -2.19 29.43
N GLY A 367 7.31 -2.69 28.89
CA GLY A 367 6.65 -3.90 29.40
C GLY A 367 7.47 -5.18 29.19
N ILE A 368 8.20 -5.27 28.07
CA ILE A 368 9.12 -6.39 27.82
C ILE A 368 10.27 -6.38 28.84
N LYS A 369 10.83 -5.21 29.12
CA LYS A 369 11.90 -5.04 30.12
C LYS A 369 11.42 -5.32 31.54
N ALA A 370 10.25 -4.79 31.92
CA ALA A 370 9.66 -5.02 33.23
C ALA A 370 9.36 -6.51 33.49
N SER A 371 8.97 -7.26 32.45
CA SER A 371 8.67 -8.69 32.55
C SER A 371 9.89 -9.60 32.42
N GLY A 372 11.08 -9.07 32.07
CA GLY A 372 12.30 -9.88 31.86
C GLY A 372 12.21 -10.90 30.73
N ASN A 373 11.26 -10.73 29.80
CA ASN A 373 10.95 -11.69 28.74
C ASN A 373 11.58 -11.33 27.38
N GLU A 374 12.74 -10.65 27.36
CA GLU A 374 13.39 -10.26 26.10
C GLU A 374 13.69 -11.48 25.22
N PHE A 375 14.09 -12.61 25.80
CA PHE A 375 14.39 -13.83 25.05
C PHE A 375 13.17 -14.38 24.31
N ALA A 376 11.98 -14.33 24.92
CA ALA A 376 10.76 -14.80 24.30
C ALA A 376 10.38 -13.91 23.09
N ARG A 377 10.45 -12.59 23.27
CA ARG A 377 10.20 -11.63 22.18
C ARG A 377 11.25 -11.73 21.07
N LEU A 378 12.51 -11.89 21.44
CA LEU A 378 13.61 -12.09 20.49
C LEU A 378 13.44 -13.40 19.70
N ARG A 379 12.97 -14.48 20.32
CA ARG A 379 12.68 -15.75 19.63
C ARG A 379 11.57 -15.58 18.60
N LEU A 380 10.50 -14.87 18.94
CA LEU A 380 9.41 -14.55 17.99
C LEU A 380 9.94 -13.76 16.79
N TRP A 381 10.71 -12.70 17.04
CA TRP A 381 11.32 -11.91 15.98
C TRP A 381 12.28 -12.75 15.11
N ARG A 382 13.15 -13.58 15.71
CA ARG A 382 14.06 -14.47 14.99
C ARG A 382 13.33 -15.45 14.07
N ASP A 383 12.20 -16.01 14.49
CA ASP A 383 11.38 -16.89 13.65
C ASP A 383 10.82 -16.12 12.44
N ARG A 384 10.22 -14.93 12.67
CA ARG A 384 9.72 -14.07 11.58
C ARG A 384 10.83 -13.63 10.63
N LYS A 385 12.00 -13.24 11.17
CA LYS A 385 13.17 -12.86 10.40
C LYS A 385 13.71 -14.01 9.56
N SER A 386 13.77 -15.22 10.13
CA SER A 386 14.18 -16.43 9.41
C SER A 386 13.24 -16.73 8.24
N ARG A 387 11.92 -16.66 8.43
CA ARG A 387 10.94 -16.84 7.35
C ARG A 387 11.12 -15.78 6.25
N SER A 388 11.23 -14.50 6.61
CA SER A 388 11.49 -13.40 5.67
C SER A 388 12.78 -13.62 4.86
N THR A 389 13.85 -14.03 5.55
CA THR A 389 15.15 -14.30 4.94
C THR A 389 15.07 -15.50 3.98
N ASN A 390 14.42 -16.60 4.38
CA ASN A 390 14.26 -17.79 3.54
C ASN A 390 13.43 -17.51 2.27
N ARG A 391 12.36 -16.71 2.38
CA ARG A 391 11.56 -16.28 1.22
C ARG A 391 12.35 -15.37 0.30
N THR A 392 13.12 -14.44 0.86
CA THR A 392 14.02 -13.56 0.09
C THR A 392 15.12 -14.34 -0.62
N ILE A 393 15.74 -15.32 0.05
CA ILE A 393 16.73 -16.23 -0.57
C ILE A 393 16.09 -17.01 -1.71
N ARG A 394 14.87 -17.54 -1.55
CA ARG A 394 14.16 -18.24 -2.62
C ARG A 394 13.90 -17.33 -3.83
N LEU A 395 13.46 -16.10 -3.59
CA LEU A 395 13.28 -15.09 -4.65
C LEU A 395 14.60 -14.83 -5.39
N ASN A 396 15.68 -14.55 -4.64
CA ASN A 396 16.99 -14.25 -5.21
C ASN A 396 17.56 -15.46 -5.97
N ARG A 397 17.36 -16.69 -5.49
CA ARG A 397 17.75 -17.91 -6.22
C ARG A 397 17.03 -18.01 -7.56
N LEU A 398 15.73 -17.72 -7.62
CA LEU A 398 14.98 -17.74 -8.88
C LEU A 398 15.44 -16.62 -9.84
N LYS A 399 15.66 -15.40 -9.34
CA LYS A 399 16.20 -14.28 -10.13
C LYS A 399 17.58 -14.61 -10.70
N ASN A 400 18.51 -15.05 -9.85
CA ASN A 400 19.87 -15.40 -10.25
C ASN A 400 19.87 -16.59 -11.23
N SER A 401 19.00 -17.58 -11.01
CA SER A 401 18.87 -18.72 -11.94
C SER A 401 18.37 -18.26 -13.31
N SER A 402 17.35 -17.41 -13.36
CA SER A 402 16.87 -16.80 -14.61
C SER A 402 18.00 -16.04 -15.33
N GLU A 403 18.75 -15.21 -14.60
CA GLU A 403 19.82 -14.40 -15.17
C GLU A 403 20.98 -15.25 -15.70
N ASN A 404 21.45 -16.21 -14.90
CA ASN A 404 22.54 -17.10 -15.29
C ASN A 404 22.18 -17.99 -16.49
N ILE A 405 20.92 -18.45 -16.58
CA ILE A 405 20.47 -19.24 -17.73
C ILE A 405 20.41 -18.38 -18.99
N LYS A 406 19.87 -17.16 -18.91
CA LYS A 406 19.88 -16.22 -20.05
C LYS A 406 21.31 -15.91 -20.50
N GLN A 407 22.22 -15.60 -19.57
CA GLN A 407 23.62 -15.31 -19.90
C GLN A 407 24.31 -16.53 -20.53
N SER A 408 24.04 -17.74 -20.04
CA SER A 408 24.57 -18.98 -20.62
C SER A 408 24.02 -19.22 -22.02
N CYS A 409 22.73 -18.97 -22.26
CA CYS A 409 22.12 -19.00 -23.58
C CYS A 409 22.75 -17.96 -24.52
N CYS A 410 23.00 -16.73 -24.06
CA CYS A 410 23.71 -15.72 -24.84
C CYS A 410 25.12 -16.18 -25.21
N ASN A 411 25.90 -16.68 -24.25
CA ASN A 411 27.26 -17.16 -24.53
C ASN A 411 27.26 -18.29 -25.56
N LEU A 412 26.36 -19.27 -25.43
CA LEU A 412 26.26 -20.38 -26.37
C LEU A 412 25.80 -19.93 -27.76
N THR A 413 24.77 -19.09 -27.83
CA THR A 413 24.27 -18.56 -29.11
C THR A 413 25.29 -17.64 -29.78
N SER A 414 26.10 -16.90 -29.03
CA SER A 414 27.24 -16.11 -29.55
C SER A 414 28.33 -16.98 -30.17
N VAL A 415 28.64 -18.13 -29.57
CA VAL A 415 29.58 -19.09 -30.18
C VAL A 415 29.02 -19.64 -31.49
N ILE A 416 27.75 -20.06 -31.51
CA ILE A 416 27.13 -20.60 -32.73
C ILE A 416 27.04 -19.51 -33.81
N PHE A 417 26.71 -18.28 -33.43
CA PHE A 417 26.65 -17.16 -34.36
C PHE A 417 28.02 -16.79 -34.92
N CYS A 418 29.07 -16.84 -34.10
CA CYS A 418 30.45 -16.67 -34.55
C CYS A 418 30.84 -17.74 -35.57
N LEU A 419 30.53 -19.03 -35.28
CA LEU A 419 30.76 -20.13 -36.23
C LEU A 419 30.02 -19.89 -37.56
N PHE A 420 28.77 -19.44 -37.50
CA PHE A 420 27.97 -19.10 -38.67
C PHE A 420 28.61 -17.96 -39.50
N ALA A 421 29.01 -16.86 -38.85
CA ALA A 421 29.64 -15.73 -39.51
C ALA A 421 30.96 -16.12 -40.19
N VAL A 422 31.84 -16.83 -39.48
CA VAL A 422 33.12 -17.31 -40.03
C VAL A 422 32.91 -18.32 -41.16
N TYR A 423 31.93 -19.23 -41.04
CA TYR A 423 31.63 -20.18 -42.11
C TYR A 423 31.12 -19.48 -43.38
N ALA A 424 30.28 -18.45 -43.24
CA ALA A 424 29.85 -17.63 -44.36
C ALA A 424 31.04 -16.92 -45.03
N ALA A 425 32.04 -16.51 -44.23
CA ALA A 425 33.29 -15.92 -44.74
C ALA A 425 34.13 -16.92 -45.54
N ILE A 426 34.30 -18.14 -45.02
CA ILE A 426 35.04 -19.23 -45.69
C ILE A 426 34.38 -19.58 -47.03
N LYS A 427 33.04 -19.57 -47.10
CA LYS A 427 32.30 -19.78 -48.35
C LYS A 427 32.37 -18.58 -49.32
N GLY A 428 33.02 -17.48 -48.95
CA GLY A 428 33.11 -16.26 -49.73
C GLY A 428 31.79 -15.51 -49.87
N SER A 429 30.79 -15.80 -49.04
CA SER A 429 29.49 -15.09 -49.04
C SER A 429 29.58 -13.73 -48.35
N VAL A 430 30.54 -13.57 -47.44
CA VAL A 430 30.84 -12.35 -46.68
C VAL A 430 32.36 -12.20 -46.57
N SER A 431 32.85 -10.97 -46.39
CA SER A 431 34.27 -10.68 -46.12
C SER A 431 34.65 -10.96 -44.65
N LEU A 432 35.95 -10.88 -44.34
CA LEU A 432 36.43 -10.98 -42.96
C LEU A 432 35.89 -9.81 -42.10
N GLY A 433 35.93 -8.58 -42.62
CA GLY A 433 35.43 -7.40 -41.92
C GLY A 433 33.92 -7.43 -41.67
N THR A 434 33.11 -7.83 -42.66
CA THR A 434 31.65 -8.00 -42.49
C THR A 434 31.31 -9.07 -41.46
N SER A 435 32.09 -10.15 -41.37
CA SER A 435 31.89 -11.20 -40.36
C SER A 435 32.07 -10.66 -38.94
N ILE A 436 33.10 -9.82 -38.73
CA ILE A 436 33.34 -9.15 -37.45
C ILE A 436 32.20 -8.16 -37.14
N ALA A 437 31.77 -7.38 -38.13
CA ALA A 437 30.66 -6.44 -37.96
C ALA A 437 29.35 -7.14 -37.56
N ILE A 438 29.01 -8.25 -38.23
CA ILE A 438 27.83 -9.07 -37.92
C ILE A 438 27.91 -9.59 -36.47
N ILE A 439 29.07 -10.12 -36.03
CA ILE A 439 29.28 -10.58 -34.64
C ILE A 439 29.07 -9.44 -33.64
N SER A 440 29.61 -8.25 -33.91
CA SER A 440 29.43 -7.07 -33.05
C SER A 440 27.96 -6.64 -32.95
N TYR A 441 27.25 -6.55 -34.08
CA TYR A 441 25.83 -6.22 -34.09
C TYR A 441 25.00 -7.25 -33.30
N TYR A 442 25.32 -8.53 -33.43
CA TYR A 442 24.63 -9.56 -32.67
C TYR A 442 24.85 -9.42 -31.16
N SER A 443 26.07 -9.07 -30.72
CA SER A 443 26.33 -8.79 -29.31
C SER A 443 25.50 -7.61 -28.79
N PHE A 444 25.34 -6.54 -29.57
CA PHE A 444 24.48 -5.40 -29.20
C PHE A 444 22.99 -5.76 -29.16
N LEU A 445 22.56 -6.64 -30.06
CA LEU A 445 21.19 -7.17 -30.10
C LEU A 445 20.90 -8.01 -28.84
N GLN A 446 21.83 -8.86 -28.39
CA GLN A 446 21.67 -9.62 -27.16
C GLN A 446 21.51 -8.72 -25.93
N ILE A 447 22.37 -7.70 -25.78
CA ILE A 447 22.28 -6.73 -24.66
C ILE A 447 20.92 -6.03 -24.66
N SER A 448 20.50 -5.51 -25.82
CA SER A 448 19.21 -4.80 -25.96
C SER A 448 18.02 -5.74 -25.66
N SER A 449 18.09 -6.99 -26.12
CA SER A 449 17.05 -8.00 -25.88
C SER A 449 16.90 -8.33 -24.39
N ILE A 450 18.02 -8.53 -23.68
CA ILE A 450 17.99 -8.78 -22.23
C ILE A 450 17.36 -7.61 -21.49
N ARG A 451 17.73 -6.36 -21.81
CA ARG A 451 17.15 -5.17 -21.17
C ARG A 451 15.65 -5.05 -21.36
N ILE A 452 15.15 -5.31 -22.57
CA ILE A 452 13.69 -5.31 -22.85
C ILE A 452 12.97 -6.41 -22.07
N LEU A 453 13.53 -7.63 -22.05
CA LEU A 453 12.95 -8.73 -21.26
C LEU A 453 13.01 -8.41 -19.76
N GLN A 454 14.08 -7.81 -19.26
CA GLN A 454 14.18 -7.36 -17.87
C GLN A 454 13.09 -6.34 -17.55
N LEU A 455 12.89 -5.35 -18.43
CA LEU A 455 11.82 -4.37 -18.29
C LEU A 455 10.44 -5.03 -18.25
N HIS A 456 10.16 -6.01 -19.13
CA HIS A 456 8.91 -6.75 -19.07
C HIS A 456 8.71 -7.45 -17.71
N GLY A 457 9.78 -8.06 -17.19
CA GLY A 457 9.80 -8.65 -15.86
C GLY A 457 9.46 -7.60 -14.80
N GLU A 458 10.20 -6.50 -14.75
CA GLU A 458 10.01 -5.39 -13.82
C GLU A 458 8.60 -4.80 -13.89
N TYR A 459 8.01 -4.68 -15.08
CA TYR A 459 6.62 -4.26 -15.27
C TYR A 459 5.61 -5.27 -14.71
N ARG A 460 5.82 -6.57 -14.89
CA ARG A 460 4.98 -7.58 -14.23
C ARG A 460 5.16 -7.55 -12.71
N LEU A 461 6.37 -7.31 -12.20
CA LEU A 461 6.64 -7.12 -10.78
C LEU A 461 5.96 -5.86 -10.22
N LEU A 462 5.89 -4.78 -11.01
CA LEU A 462 5.26 -3.52 -10.66
C LEU A 462 3.79 -3.71 -10.25
N SER A 463 3.08 -4.65 -10.88
CA SER A 463 1.69 -4.95 -10.53
C SER A 463 1.50 -5.31 -9.04
N VAL A 464 2.46 -6.02 -8.43
CA VAL A 464 2.42 -6.38 -7.00
C VAL A 464 2.54 -5.15 -6.10
N HIS A 465 3.36 -4.17 -6.50
CA HIS A 465 3.49 -2.92 -5.77
C HIS A 465 2.31 -1.98 -5.99
N LEU A 466 1.77 -1.93 -7.22
CA LEU A 466 0.57 -1.16 -7.54
C LEU A 466 -0.65 -1.69 -6.78
N ASP A 467 -0.82 -3.01 -6.66
CA ASP A 467 -1.92 -3.61 -5.89
C ASP A 467 -1.85 -3.23 -4.40
N ARG A 468 -0.64 -3.10 -3.83
CA ARG A 468 -0.46 -2.63 -2.45
C ARG A 468 -0.74 -1.14 -2.29
N LEU A 469 -0.31 -0.33 -3.25
CA LEU A 469 -0.55 1.11 -3.24
C LEU A 469 -2.03 1.43 -3.52
N ALA A 470 -2.73 0.57 -4.27
CA ALA A 470 -4.15 0.69 -4.58
C ALA A 470 -5.02 0.79 -3.33
N ASP A 471 -4.68 0.08 -2.25
CA ASP A 471 -5.42 0.17 -0.98
C ASP A 471 -5.36 1.57 -0.34
N ILE A 472 -4.31 2.35 -0.64
CA ILE A 472 -4.21 3.74 -0.20
C ILE A 472 -4.89 4.66 -1.21
N VAL A 473 -4.51 4.58 -2.49
CA VAL A 473 -4.88 5.59 -3.50
C VAL A 473 -6.31 5.44 -4.03
N LEU A 474 -6.90 4.25 -3.93
CA LEU A 474 -8.30 4.02 -4.33
C LEU A 474 -9.30 4.22 -3.19
N GLU A 475 -8.83 4.46 -1.97
CA GLU A 475 -9.71 4.83 -0.88
C GLU A 475 -10.24 6.25 -1.13
N ASP A 476 -11.54 6.44 -0.96
CA ASP A 476 -12.15 7.75 -1.17
C ASP A 476 -11.66 8.69 -0.05
N PRO A 477 -10.98 9.82 -0.38
CA PRO A 477 -10.55 10.76 0.63
C PRO A 477 -11.79 11.49 1.20
N GLU A 478 -11.66 12.02 2.41
CA GLU A 478 -12.65 12.95 2.96
C GLU A 478 -12.86 14.11 1.98
N GLN A 479 -14.08 14.22 1.43
CA GLN A 479 -14.40 15.26 0.47
C GLN A 479 -14.57 16.59 1.17
N PHE A 480 -13.51 17.38 1.18
CA PHE A 480 -13.57 18.78 1.58
C PHE A 480 -14.00 19.63 0.40
N LYS A 481 -15.31 19.74 0.16
CA LYS A 481 -15.84 20.84 -0.65
C LYS A 481 -15.90 22.06 0.24
N GLU A 482 -14.97 22.99 0.06
CA GLU A 482 -15.16 24.34 0.61
C GLU A 482 -16.51 24.85 0.11
N ALA A 483 -17.41 25.17 1.05
CA ALA A 483 -18.68 25.74 0.68
C ALA A 483 -18.41 27.09 -0.01
N GLU A 484 -18.91 27.26 -1.24
CA GLU A 484 -18.94 28.58 -1.87
C GLU A 484 -19.87 29.48 -1.03
N GLY A 485 -19.28 30.42 -0.28
CA GLY A 485 -20.02 31.38 0.56
C GLY A 485 -19.27 31.83 1.81
N ASP A 486 -19.90 32.70 2.59
CA ASP A 486 -19.39 33.14 3.90
C ASP A 486 -19.24 31.94 4.86
N THR A 487 -18.12 31.90 5.59
CA THR A 487 -17.88 30.91 6.63
C THR A 487 -19.03 30.96 7.66
N PRO A 488 -19.81 29.87 7.84
CA PRO A 488 -20.89 29.86 8.80
C PRO A 488 -20.32 30.05 10.20
N SER A 489 -20.78 31.10 10.89
CA SER A 489 -20.53 31.27 12.32
C SER A 489 -21.36 30.25 13.07
N PHE A 490 -20.70 29.37 13.83
CA PHE A 490 -21.37 28.37 14.66
C PHE A 490 -21.66 28.93 16.04
N SER A 491 -22.88 28.74 16.54
CA SER A 491 -23.28 29.07 17.91
C SER A 491 -22.90 27.96 18.89
N GLY A 492 -22.78 26.72 18.39
CA GLY A 492 -22.37 25.56 19.18
C GLY A 492 -23.54 24.68 19.67
N ALA A 493 -24.73 24.82 19.09
CA ALA A 493 -25.85 23.91 19.34
C ALA A 493 -25.63 22.59 18.58
N ILE A 494 -25.86 21.46 19.25
CA ILE A 494 -25.69 20.12 18.65
C ILE A 494 -26.99 19.32 18.86
N SER A 495 -27.49 18.70 17.80
CA SER A 495 -28.68 17.85 17.86
C SER A 495 -28.41 16.52 17.14
N LEU A 496 -28.67 15.41 17.81
CA LEU A 496 -28.61 14.05 17.26
C LEU A 496 -30.03 13.55 17.13
N GLN A 497 -30.40 13.07 15.94
CA GLN A 497 -31.76 12.63 15.63
C GLN A 497 -31.73 11.19 15.12
N ASN A 498 -32.29 10.27 15.91
CA ASN A 498 -32.35 8.83 15.63
C ASN A 498 -31.00 8.26 15.18
N VAL A 499 -29.91 8.61 15.88
CA VAL A 499 -28.57 8.19 15.48
C VAL A 499 -28.32 6.73 15.87
N HIS A 500 -27.99 5.90 14.89
CA HIS A 500 -27.51 4.53 15.07
C HIS A 500 -26.08 4.40 14.55
N PHE A 501 -25.28 3.54 15.20
CA PHE A 501 -23.93 3.28 14.74
C PHE A 501 -23.48 1.82 14.98
N SER A 502 -22.87 1.23 13.96
CA SER A 502 -22.15 -0.04 14.02
C SER A 502 -20.79 0.10 13.34
N TYR A 503 -19.76 -0.56 13.89
CA TYR A 503 -18.40 -0.58 13.31
C TYR A 503 -18.29 -1.50 12.08
N GLY A 504 -19.23 -2.42 11.86
CA GLY A 504 -19.18 -3.34 10.73
C GLY A 504 -20.43 -4.20 10.54
N VAL A 505 -20.48 -4.88 9.39
CA VAL A 505 -21.61 -5.72 9.01
C VAL A 505 -21.72 -6.94 9.93
N GLY A 506 -22.89 -7.10 10.54
CA GLY A 506 -23.21 -8.22 11.41
C GLY A 506 -22.65 -8.09 12.84
N GLU A 507 -22.08 -6.94 13.19
CA GLU A 507 -21.88 -6.55 14.58
C GLU A 507 -23.15 -5.95 15.18
N GLY A 508 -23.27 -6.02 16.51
CA GLY A 508 -24.33 -5.33 17.23
C GLY A 508 -24.14 -3.82 17.17
N GLU A 509 -25.25 -3.08 17.11
CA GLU A 509 -25.21 -1.61 17.20
C GLU A 509 -24.59 -1.17 18.52
N VAL A 510 -23.55 -0.34 18.43
CA VAL A 510 -22.87 0.28 19.58
C VAL A 510 -23.71 1.45 20.09
N LEU A 511 -24.32 2.20 19.18
CA LEU A 511 -25.27 3.27 19.49
C LEU A 511 -26.61 2.96 18.84
N LYS A 512 -27.68 3.08 19.61
CA LYS A 512 -29.05 2.71 19.24
C LYS A 512 -29.96 3.90 19.51
N ASN A 513 -30.57 4.41 18.44
CA ASN A 513 -31.61 5.44 18.50
C ASN A 513 -31.25 6.63 19.43
N ILE A 514 -30.04 7.17 19.29
CA ILE A 514 -29.57 8.27 20.12
C ILE A 514 -30.29 9.56 19.70
N ASN A 515 -30.97 10.18 20.66
CA ASN A 515 -31.64 11.48 20.53
C ASN A 515 -31.14 12.40 21.64
N ILE A 516 -30.34 13.40 21.28
CA ILE A 516 -29.69 14.31 22.23
C ILE A 516 -29.73 15.72 21.64
N ASP A 517 -30.15 16.69 22.43
CA ASP A 517 -30.08 18.12 22.12
C ASP A 517 -29.22 18.83 23.17
N ILE A 518 -28.18 19.51 22.70
CA ILE A 518 -27.21 20.29 23.49
C ILE A 518 -27.32 21.76 23.07
N ALA A 519 -27.64 22.62 24.02
CA ALA A 519 -27.77 24.05 23.82
C ALA A 519 -26.40 24.75 23.72
N PRO A 520 -26.30 25.91 23.04
CA PRO A 520 -25.09 26.72 23.02
C PRO A 520 -24.62 27.08 24.44
N GLY A 521 -23.33 26.87 24.72
CA GLY A 521 -22.73 27.19 26.03
C GLY A 521 -23.00 26.16 27.13
N GLU A 522 -23.82 25.14 26.87
CA GLU A 522 -24.16 24.08 27.84
C GLU A 522 -22.95 23.17 28.14
N SER A 523 -22.82 22.76 29.40
CA SER A 523 -21.87 21.75 29.85
C SER A 523 -22.55 20.39 30.04
N VAL A 524 -22.19 19.42 29.20
CA VAL A 524 -22.76 18.07 29.22
C VAL A 524 -21.69 17.05 29.58
N ALA A 525 -21.96 16.25 30.63
CA ALA A 525 -21.14 15.10 30.99
C ALA A 525 -21.74 13.80 30.42
N ILE A 526 -20.94 13.07 29.64
CA ILE A 526 -21.29 11.73 29.14
C ILE A 526 -20.70 10.70 30.10
N ILE A 527 -21.57 9.88 30.70
CA ILE A 527 -21.23 8.85 31.68
C ILE A 527 -21.72 7.47 31.20
N GLY A 528 -21.21 6.41 31.81
CA GLY A 528 -21.54 5.03 31.45
C GLY A 528 -20.34 4.09 31.62
N ALA A 529 -20.58 2.79 31.58
CA ALA A 529 -19.55 1.77 31.69
C ALA A 529 -18.57 1.80 30.49
N SER A 530 -17.38 1.22 30.68
CA SER A 530 -16.40 1.12 29.59
C SER A 530 -16.95 0.24 28.46
N GLY A 531 -16.75 0.66 27.21
CA GLY A 531 -17.21 -0.07 26.03
C GLY A 531 -18.66 0.19 25.58
N GLU A 532 -19.41 1.05 26.27
CA GLU A 532 -20.80 1.39 25.88
C GLU A 532 -20.93 2.43 24.75
N GLY A 533 -19.82 2.87 24.15
CA GLY A 533 -19.85 3.75 22.97
C GLY A 533 -19.63 5.24 23.21
N LYS A 534 -19.25 5.66 24.42
CA LYS A 534 -19.00 7.08 24.77
C LYS A 534 -18.04 7.81 23.81
N THR A 535 -16.84 7.27 23.62
CA THR A 535 -15.86 7.77 22.65
C THR A 535 -16.39 7.77 21.22
N THR A 536 -17.22 6.77 20.88
CA THR A 536 -17.83 6.67 19.54
C THR A 536 -18.83 7.80 19.32
N LEU A 537 -19.65 8.10 20.33
CA LEU A 537 -20.61 9.20 20.32
C LEU A 537 -19.89 10.55 20.16
N ILE A 538 -18.79 10.78 20.88
CA ILE A 538 -17.96 11.99 20.69
C ILE A 538 -17.43 12.07 19.26
N LYS A 539 -16.84 11.01 18.72
CA LYS A 539 -16.30 11.00 17.35
C LYS A 539 -17.37 11.33 16.31
N ILE A 540 -18.61 10.87 16.51
CA ILE A 540 -19.76 11.21 15.65
C ILE A 540 -20.11 12.70 15.77
N MET A 541 -20.16 13.26 16.99
CA MET A 541 -20.45 14.69 17.19
C MET A 541 -19.36 15.62 16.64
N VAL A 542 -18.10 15.21 16.70
CA VAL A 542 -16.97 15.93 16.07
C VAL A 542 -17.03 15.82 14.53
N GLY A 543 -17.72 14.81 13.99
CA GLY A 543 -17.77 14.52 12.56
C GLY A 543 -16.59 13.70 12.04
N LEU A 544 -15.91 12.96 12.94
CA LEU A 544 -14.83 12.00 12.60
C LEU A 544 -15.37 10.63 12.17
N LEU A 545 -16.58 10.29 12.61
CA LEU A 545 -17.30 9.09 12.20
C LEU A 545 -18.69 9.48 11.69
N ASP A 546 -19.14 8.80 10.64
CA ASP A 546 -20.51 8.93 10.14
C ASP A 546 -21.45 7.94 10.83
N PRO A 547 -22.65 8.38 11.24
CA PRO A 547 -23.66 7.47 11.76
C PRO A 547 -24.10 6.49 10.67
N THR A 548 -24.43 5.25 11.05
CA THR A 548 -24.99 4.24 10.13
C THR A 548 -26.39 4.63 9.65
N SER A 549 -27.17 5.25 10.54
CA SER A 549 -28.44 5.91 10.19
C SER A 549 -28.73 7.04 11.19
N GLY A 550 -29.67 7.92 10.83
CA GLY A 550 -29.95 9.15 11.59
C GLY A 550 -29.16 10.34 11.08
N VAL A 551 -29.31 11.48 11.76
CA VAL A 551 -28.69 12.75 11.35
C VAL A 551 -28.11 13.47 12.56
N VAL A 552 -26.87 13.95 12.41
CA VAL A 552 -26.25 14.92 13.33
C VAL A 552 -26.45 16.32 12.74
N LYS A 553 -26.91 17.26 13.56
CA LYS A 553 -27.10 18.67 13.18
C LYS A 553 -26.30 19.57 14.09
N VAL A 554 -25.69 20.60 13.51
CA VAL A 554 -25.05 21.71 14.22
C VAL A 554 -25.79 22.99 13.86
N ASP A 555 -26.29 23.71 14.86
CA ASP A 555 -27.13 24.92 14.68
C ASP A 555 -28.30 24.71 13.69
N GLY A 556 -28.92 23.53 13.76
CA GLY A 556 -30.03 23.13 12.90
C GLY A 556 -29.66 22.66 11.49
N LYS A 557 -28.39 22.78 11.08
CA LYS A 557 -27.89 22.31 9.76
C LYS A 557 -27.27 20.91 9.87
N PRO A 558 -27.54 19.99 8.92
CA PRO A 558 -26.89 18.68 8.91
C PRO A 558 -25.36 18.77 8.84
N LEU A 559 -24.68 17.92 9.61
CA LEU A 559 -23.23 17.76 9.56
C LEU A 559 -22.83 16.84 8.40
N ASP A 560 -22.86 17.38 7.18
CA ASP A 560 -22.52 16.68 5.95
C ASP A 560 -21.07 16.94 5.48
N GLU A 561 -20.66 16.34 4.37
CA GLU A 561 -19.30 16.49 3.81
C GLU A 561 -18.88 17.96 3.59
N LYS A 562 -19.84 18.83 3.25
CA LYS A 562 -19.57 20.26 3.03
C LYS A 562 -19.33 21.02 4.33
N THR A 563 -20.00 20.61 5.42
CA THR A 563 -20.00 21.35 6.68
C THR A 563 -18.93 20.84 7.67
N LYS A 564 -18.53 19.57 7.58
CA LYS A 564 -17.59 18.91 8.50
C LYS A 564 -16.25 19.63 8.69
N LEU A 565 -15.64 20.17 7.62
CA LEU A 565 -14.36 20.86 7.75
C LEU A 565 -14.49 22.17 8.54
N MET A 566 -15.53 22.94 8.21
CA MET A 566 -15.81 24.20 8.89
C MET A 566 -16.19 23.98 10.35
N TRP A 567 -16.96 22.92 10.62
CA TRP A 567 -17.25 22.47 11.98
C TRP A 567 -15.97 22.14 12.76
N ARG A 568 -15.11 21.27 12.22
CA ARG A 568 -13.84 20.89 12.86
C ARG A 568 -12.90 22.07 13.11
N ARG A 569 -12.93 23.12 12.29
CA ARG A 569 -12.18 24.37 12.53
C ARG A 569 -12.69 25.18 13.73
N ASN A 570 -13.94 24.97 14.16
CA ASN A 570 -14.58 25.64 15.30
C ASN A 570 -14.70 24.75 16.55
N VAL A 571 -14.11 23.55 16.52
CA VAL A 571 -14.19 22.56 17.60
C VAL A 571 -12.81 22.34 18.20
N GLY A 572 -12.74 22.34 19.54
CA GLY A 572 -11.61 21.82 20.29
C GLY A 572 -11.88 20.35 20.58
N TYR A 573 -10.93 19.46 20.28
CA TYR A 573 -11.06 18.05 20.58
C TYR A 573 -9.82 17.56 21.32
N VAL A 574 -10.03 17.00 22.51
CA VAL A 574 -9.01 16.27 23.27
C VAL A 574 -9.39 14.79 23.23
N ALA A 575 -8.62 14.01 22.47
CA ALA A 575 -8.87 12.58 22.32
C ALA A 575 -8.32 11.78 23.51
N GLN A 576 -8.85 10.57 23.72
CA GLN A 576 -8.42 9.67 24.81
C GLN A 576 -6.95 9.25 24.70
N ASN A 577 -6.47 8.99 23.47
CA ASN A 577 -5.10 8.55 23.17
C ASN A 577 -4.47 9.49 22.12
N ASP A 578 -4.21 10.74 22.49
CA ASP A 578 -3.45 11.71 21.67
C ASP A 578 -2.05 11.90 22.26
N ASP A 579 -1.11 12.32 21.42
CA ASP A 579 0.29 12.50 21.76
C ASP A 579 0.85 13.84 21.25
N LEU A 580 2.03 14.18 21.74
CA LEU A 580 2.78 15.34 21.25
C LEU A 580 3.68 14.93 20.07
N TYR A 581 3.74 15.80 19.08
CA TYR A 581 4.59 15.62 17.92
C TYR A 581 5.97 16.20 18.19
N SER A 582 7.00 15.65 17.55
CA SER A 582 8.37 16.18 17.63
C SER A 582 8.39 17.60 17.07
N GLY A 583 8.84 18.56 17.89
CA GLY A 583 8.75 20.00 17.62
C GLY A 583 8.80 20.82 18.91
N SER A 584 8.61 22.12 18.84
CA SER A 584 8.54 22.96 20.04
C SER A 584 7.20 22.82 20.78
N ILE A 585 7.14 23.26 22.04
CA ILE A 585 5.87 23.37 22.77
C ILE A 585 4.92 24.33 22.05
N ALA A 586 5.42 25.45 21.51
CA ALA A 586 4.63 26.40 20.73
C ALA A 586 3.99 25.73 19.51
N GLU A 587 4.77 24.96 18.74
CA GLU A 587 4.29 24.24 17.56
C GLU A 587 3.22 23.20 17.91
N ASN A 588 3.38 22.52 19.04
CA ASN A 588 2.39 21.55 19.53
C ASN A 588 1.07 22.20 19.97
N ILE A 589 1.12 23.35 20.64
CA ILE A 589 -0.07 24.12 21.05
C ILE A 589 -0.74 24.74 19.82
N ALA A 590 0.03 25.30 18.90
CA ALA A 590 -0.51 25.85 17.65
C ALA A 590 -0.94 24.76 16.64
N PHE A 591 -0.67 23.49 16.95
CA PHE A 591 -0.91 22.34 16.07
C PHE A 591 -0.32 22.55 14.66
N PHE A 592 0.91 23.06 14.61
CA PHE A 592 1.66 23.38 13.40
C PHE A 592 0.90 24.30 12.44
N ASP A 593 0.15 25.27 12.98
CA ASP A 593 -0.46 26.32 12.16
C ASP A 593 0.61 27.06 11.34
N SER A 594 0.30 27.34 10.08
CA SER A 594 1.21 28.01 9.14
C SER A 594 1.65 29.40 9.63
N SER A 595 0.83 30.03 10.47
CA SER A 595 1.12 31.31 11.13
C SER A 595 0.79 31.19 12.61
N ILE A 596 1.81 30.87 13.42
CA ILE A 596 1.66 30.75 14.88
C ILE A 596 1.46 32.14 15.48
N ASP A 597 0.30 32.36 16.11
CA ASP A 597 0.04 33.54 16.93
C ASP A 597 0.50 33.28 18.37
N VAL A 598 1.65 33.85 18.73
CA VAL A 598 2.27 33.67 20.05
C VAL A 598 1.33 34.14 21.18
N ALA A 599 0.53 35.18 20.98
CA ALA A 599 -0.40 35.66 22.00
C ALA A 599 -1.49 34.61 22.26
N ASN A 600 -2.00 33.96 21.21
CA ASN A 600 -2.98 32.87 21.34
C ASN A 600 -2.37 31.62 21.96
N VAL A 601 -1.11 31.30 21.63
CA VAL A 601 -0.39 30.19 22.28
C VAL A 601 -0.29 30.43 23.79
N VAL A 602 0.08 31.64 24.22
CA VAL A 602 0.19 32.00 25.63
C VAL A 602 -1.18 31.98 26.33
N ASP A 603 -2.20 32.58 25.73
CA ASP A 603 -3.57 32.59 26.25
C ASP A 603 -4.12 31.17 26.42
N ALA A 604 -3.92 30.30 25.42
CA ALA A 604 -4.34 28.89 25.50
C ALA A 604 -3.57 28.13 26.60
N ALA A 605 -2.27 28.37 26.75
CA ALA A 605 -1.46 27.77 27.80
C ALA A 605 -1.84 28.25 29.21
N GLN A 606 -2.28 29.51 29.35
CA GLN A 606 -2.79 30.05 30.62
C GLN A 606 -4.13 29.41 30.98
N LYS A 607 -5.07 29.31 30.02
CA LYS A 607 -6.37 28.63 30.21
C LYS A 607 -6.24 27.15 30.54
N ALA A 608 -5.23 26.48 29.98
CA ALA A 608 -4.90 25.09 30.31
C ALA A 608 -4.03 24.95 31.56
N ALA A 609 -3.74 26.04 32.28
CA ALA A 609 -2.92 26.08 33.49
C ALA A 609 -1.53 25.42 33.33
N ILE A 610 -0.86 25.60 32.18
CA ILE A 610 0.48 25.04 31.89
C ILE A 610 1.54 26.11 31.65
N HIS A 611 1.15 27.38 31.45
CA HIS A 611 2.06 28.49 31.18
C HIS A 611 3.25 28.60 32.13
N GLU A 612 3.03 28.57 33.45
CA GLU A 612 4.12 28.68 34.44
C GLU A 612 5.14 27.55 34.34
N PHE A 613 4.71 26.34 33.96
CA PHE A 613 5.62 25.23 33.72
C PHE A 613 6.46 25.50 32.47
N ILE A 614 5.84 25.96 31.38
CA ILE A 614 6.51 26.28 30.13
C ILE A 614 7.57 27.36 30.37
N GLU A 615 7.26 28.43 31.10
CA GLU A 615 8.23 29.49 31.42
C GLU A 615 9.44 29.02 32.23
N ARG A 616 9.30 27.95 33.02
CA ARG A 616 10.39 27.35 33.79
C ARG A 616 11.28 26.42 32.95
N THR A 617 10.84 26.05 31.75
CA THR A 617 11.68 25.26 30.85
C THR A 617 12.82 26.11 30.28
N PRO A 618 14.00 25.53 29.97
CA PRO A 618 15.18 26.31 29.56
C PRO A 618 14.96 27.23 28.36
N MET A 619 14.09 26.84 27.42
CA MET A 619 13.80 27.60 26.20
C MET A 619 12.35 28.08 26.14
N GLY A 620 11.62 28.07 27.27
CA GLY A 620 10.23 28.50 27.30
C GLY A 620 9.35 27.73 26.31
N TYR A 621 8.60 28.46 25.48
CA TYR A 621 7.74 27.88 24.45
C TYR A 621 8.52 27.23 23.28
N ASP A 622 9.79 27.57 23.10
CA ASP A 622 10.67 26.96 22.09
C ASP A 622 11.32 25.66 22.58
N SER A 623 11.08 25.27 23.84
CA SER A 623 11.55 23.99 24.36
C SER A 623 11.04 22.84 23.51
N LEU A 624 11.97 22.00 23.06
CA LEU A 624 11.66 20.86 22.20
C LEU A 624 10.99 19.76 23.00
N VAL A 625 9.87 19.29 22.47
CA VAL A 625 9.23 18.05 22.86
C VAL A 625 9.94 16.93 22.08
N GLY A 626 10.67 16.05 22.78
CA GLY A 626 11.28 14.87 22.17
C GLY A 626 10.23 13.87 21.64
N ASP A 627 10.67 12.75 21.07
CA ASP A 627 9.76 11.72 20.51
C ASP A 627 8.66 11.36 21.52
N MET A 628 7.41 11.62 21.11
CA MET A 628 6.17 11.39 21.87
C MET A 628 6.18 11.97 23.31
N GLY A 629 6.79 13.14 23.52
CA GLY A 629 6.66 13.83 24.82
C GLY A 629 7.39 13.18 25.99
N SER A 630 8.38 12.31 25.74
CA SER A 630 9.12 11.54 26.75
C SER A 630 9.73 12.32 27.93
N ALA A 631 9.92 13.64 27.80
CA ALA A 631 10.43 14.51 28.86
C ALA A 631 9.33 15.13 29.77
N LEU A 632 8.06 14.91 29.45
CA LEU A 632 6.91 15.52 30.10
C LEU A 632 6.09 14.48 30.88
N SER A 633 5.50 14.90 32.00
CA SER A 633 4.57 14.04 32.73
C SER A 633 3.22 13.93 32.02
N GLY A 634 2.45 12.86 32.26
CA GLY A 634 1.13 12.67 31.64
C GLY A 634 0.17 13.85 31.89
N GLY A 635 0.22 14.47 33.08
CA GLY A 635 -0.58 15.67 33.39
C GLY A 635 -0.08 16.95 32.70
N GLN A 636 1.20 17.02 32.30
CA GLN A 636 1.71 18.11 31.45
C GLN A 636 1.29 17.90 30.00
N ILE A 637 1.42 16.68 29.48
CA ILE A 637 0.96 16.30 28.15
C ILE A 637 -0.53 16.62 27.99
N ALA A 638 -1.38 16.17 28.92
CA ALA A 638 -2.81 16.44 28.91
C ALA A 638 -3.15 17.94 28.85
N ARG A 639 -2.42 18.79 29.59
CA ARG A 639 -2.62 20.24 29.54
C ARG A 639 -2.13 20.88 28.25
N ILE A 640 -1.06 20.37 27.64
CA ILE A 640 -0.61 20.83 26.31
C ILE A 640 -1.63 20.44 25.24
N LEU A 641 -2.19 19.22 25.30
CA LEU A 641 -3.26 18.76 24.42
C LEU A 641 -4.54 19.60 24.59
N LEU A 642 -4.86 19.99 25.82
CA LEU A 642 -5.95 20.92 26.08
C LEU A 642 -5.65 22.31 25.54
N ALA A 643 -4.46 22.86 25.75
CA ALA A 643 -4.05 24.15 25.17
C ALA A 643 -4.14 24.10 23.63
N ARG A 644 -3.74 22.99 23.02
CA ARG A 644 -3.90 22.71 21.59
C ARG A 644 -5.36 22.77 21.14
N ALA A 645 -6.27 22.17 21.89
CA ALA A 645 -7.70 22.25 21.61
C ALA A 645 -8.27 23.68 21.77
N LEU A 646 -7.71 24.49 22.67
CA LEU A 646 -8.16 25.86 22.96
C LEU A 646 -7.54 26.93 22.05
N TYR A 647 -6.39 26.65 21.41
CA TYR A 647 -5.63 27.62 20.60
C TYR A 647 -6.49 28.32 19.54
N ARG A 648 -7.38 27.58 18.86
CA ARG A 648 -8.26 28.12 17.81
C ARG A 648 -9.53 28.81 18.32
N ARG A 649 -9.65 29.03 19.65
CA ARG A 649 -10.83 29.63 20.30
C ARG A 649 -12.13 28.92 19.88
N PRO A 650 -12.27 27.62 20.17
CA PRO A 650 -13.38 26.83 19.70
C PRO A 650 -14.72 27.29 20.29
N ARG A 651 -15.81 27.02 19.59
CA ARG A 651 -17.19 27.20 20.07
C ARG A 651 -17.69 26.02 20.88
N VAL A 652 -17.13 24.84 20.60
CA VAL A 652 -17.43 23.60 21.32
C VAL A 652 -16.13 22.89 21.69
N LEU A 653 -16.02 22.45 22.93
CA LEU A 653 -14.93 21.61 23.41
C LEU A 653 -15.43 20.19 23.69
N PHE A 654 -14.89 19.22 22.96
CA PHE A 654 -15.05 17.79 23.26
C PHE A 654 -13.81 17.29 23.99
N ALA A 655 -13.99 16.66 25.14
CA ALA A 655 -12.90 16.06 25.89
C ALA A 655 -13.24 14.61 26.26
N ASP A 656 -12.47 13.67 25.72
CA ASP A 656 -12.58 12.25 26.07
C ASP A 656 -11.50 11.91 27.10
N GLU A 657 -11.88 11.90 28.39
CA GLU A 657 -10.95 11.69 29.51
C GLU A 657 -9.78 12.71 29.61
N GLY A 658 -9.89 13.89 28.98
CA GLY A 658 -8.80 14.87 28.86
C GLY A 658 -8.20 15.41 30.17
N THR A 659 -8.85 15.18 31.32
CA THR A 659 -8.35 15.58 32.66
C THR A 659 -7.99 14.38 33.55
N ALA A 660 -8.05 13.14 33.05
CA ALA A 660 -7.89 11.94 33.87
C ALA A 660 -6.52 11.82 34.56
N HIS A 661 -5.51 12.54 34.08
CA HIS A 661 -4.15 12.56 34.62
C HIS A 661 -3.83 13.82 35.46
N LEU A 662 -4.82 14.69 35.69
CA LEU A 662 -4.64 15.90 36.50
C LEU A 662 -4.90 15.63 37.98
N ASP A 663 -4.17 16.34 38.83
CA ASP A 663 -4.51 16.48 40.24
C ASP A 663 -5.76 17.35 40.42
N SER A 664 -6.44 17.19 41.55
CA SER A 664 -7.74 17.84 41.80
C SER A 664 -7.68 19.37 41.85
N GLU A 665 -6.53 19.97 42.21
CA GLU A 665 -6.40 21.43 42.26
C GLU A 665 -6.25 22.01 40.85
N THR A 666 -5.37 21.40 40.05
CA THR A 666 -5.17 21.77 38.65
C THR A 666 -6.45 21.56 37.84
N GLU A 667 -7.17 20.46 38.06
CA GLU A 667 -8.46 20.18 37.40
C GLU A 667 -9.50 21.28 37.69
N ARG A 668 -9.59 21.76 38.93
CA ARG A 668 -10.49 22.88 39.28
C ARG A 668 -10.11 24.17 38.57
N LYS A 669 -8.82 24.52 38.52
CA LYS A 669 -8.32 25.73 37.84
C LYS A 669 -8.64 25.70 36.34
N VAL A 670 -8.43 24.55 35.71
CA VAL A 670 -8.74 24.33 34.30
C VAL A 670 -10.25 24.43 34.06
N ASN A 671 -11.07 23.73 34.84
CA ASN A 671 -12.53 23.75 34.66
C ASN A 671 -13.12 25.15 34.85
N ALA A 672 -12.62 25.93 35.83
CA ALA A 672 -13.02 27.32 36.02
C ALA A 672 -12.67 28.16 34.78
N SER A 673 -11.41 28.06 34.31
CA SER A 673 -10.93 28.81 33.15
C SER A 673 -11.72 28.51 31.87
N ILE A 674 -12.09 27.24 31.64
CA ILE A 674 -12.89 26.84 30.48
C ILE A 674 -14.35 27.29 30.66
N SER A 675 -14.90 27.24 31.88
CA SER A 675 -16.27 27.68 32.15
C SER A 675 -16.47 29.17 31.83
N ASP A 676 -15.48 30.00 32.14
CA ASP A 676 -15.51 31.45 31.88
C ASP A 676 -15.52 31.79 30.38
N MET A 677 -15.18 30.84 29.50
CA MET A 677 -15.20 31.05 28.05
C MET A 677 -16.63 31.05 27.46
N GLY A 678 -17.62 30.51 28.17
CA GLY A 678 -19.01 30.44 27.68
C GLY A 678 -19.19 29.57 26.43
N ILE A 679 -18.34 28.57 26.23
CA ILE A 679 -18.39 27.63 25.10
C ILE A 679 -19.17 26.37 25.47
N THR A 680 -19.76 25.69 24.49
CA THR A 680 -20.41 24.39 24.72
C THR A 680 -19.34 23.35 25.09
N ARG A 681 -19.59 22.52 26.10
CA ARG A 681 -18.64 21.51 26.59
C ARG A 681 -19.29 20.14 26.59
N VAL A 682 -18.62 19.15 25.99
CA VAL A 682 -19.06 17.76 26.00
C VAL A 682 -17.91 16.90 26.48
N ILE A 683 -18.04 16.38 27.70
CA ILE A 683 -16.92 15.73 28.41
C ILE A 683 -17.31 14.30 28.76
N VAL A 684 -16.50 13.32 28.37
CA VAL A 684 -16.58 11.97 28.94
C VAL A 684 -15.88 11.98 30.29
N ALA A 685 -16.65 11.74 31.34
CA ALA A 685 -16.19 11.87 32.71
C ALA A 685 -16.37 10.57 33.49
N HIS A 686 -15.33 10.20 34.24
CA HIS A 686 -15.34 9.09 35.19
C HIS A 686 -15.22 9.55 36.65
N ARG A 687 -14.86 10.83 36.87
CA ARG A 687 -14.68 11.42 38.20
C ARG A 687 -15.91 12.21 38.61
N GLU A 688 -16.37 12.01 39.84
CA GLU A 688 -17.55 12.72 40.38
C GLU A 688 -17.39 14.25 40.34
N SER A 689 -16.18 14.77 40.55
CA SER A 689 -15.91 16.21 40.50
C SER A 689 -16.23 16.82 39.12
N THR A 690 -15.84 16.16 38.04
CA THR A 690 -16.10 16.60 36.67
C THR A 690 -17.57 16.43 36.33
N ILE A 691 -18.17 15.29 36.74
CA ILE A 691 -19.59 14.97 36.52
C ILE A 691 -20.50 15.99 37.20
N ASN A 692 -20.19 16.39 38.43
CA ASN A 692 -20.99 17.34 39.20
C ASN A 692 -20.81 18.80 38.77
N SER A 693 -19.80 19.09 37.97
CA SER A 693 -19.58 20.42 37.39
C SER A 693 -20.31 20.65 36.06
N ALA A 694 -20.94 19.60 35.51
CA ALA A 694 -21.74 19.70 34.29
C ALA A 694 -23.17 20.15 34.60
N ASP A 695 -23.77 20.88 33.67
CA ASP A 695 -25.16 21.34 33.74
C ASP A 695 -26.13 20.16 33.56
N ARG A 696 -25.78 19.23 32.66
CA ARG A 696 -26.56 18.01 32.36
C ARG A 696 -25.69 16.77 32.27
N LYS A 697 -26.26 15.62 32.63
CA LYS A 697 -25.60 14.31 32.60
C LYS A 697 -26.36 13.37 31.66
N ILE A 698 -25.64 12.77 30.73
CA ILE A 698 -26.18 11.79 29.78
C ILE A 698 -25.46 10.46 30.05
N GLU A 699 -26.21 9.48 30.53
CA GLU A 699 -25.71 8.13 30.71
C GLU A 699 -25.98 7.29 29.46
N ILE A 700 -24.94 6.67 28.92
CA ILE A 700 -25.09 5.69 27.84
C ILE A 700 -25.21 4.33 28.49
N VAL A 701 -26.32 3.63 28.26
CA VAL A 701 -26.56 2.28 28.79
C VAL A 701 -26.99 1.37 27.64
N ASN A 702 -26.27 0.26 27.41
CA ASN A 702 -26.57 -0.69 26.32
C ASN A 702 -26.68 -0.05 24.91
N GLY A 703 -26.02 1.10 24.72
CA GLY A 703 -26.02 1.88 23.49
C GLY A 703 -27.15 2.90 23.35
N GLU A 704 -28.00 3.08 24.37
CA GLU A 704 -29.06 4.10 24.41
C GLU A 704 -28.65 5.26 25.33
N ALA A 705 -29.09 6.48 25.00
CA ALA A 705 -28.84 7.66 25.83
C ALA A 705 -30.00 7.90 26.81
N ILE A 706 -29.68 8.00 28.10
CA ILE A 706 -30.62 8.25 29.19
C ILE A 706 -30.17 9.50 29.94
N GLU A 707 -31.06 10.48 30.06
CA GLU A 707 -30.78 11.69 30.83
C GLU A 707 -30.86 11.39 32.35
N ARG A 708 -29.88 11.90 33.10
CA ARG A 708 -29.81 11.76 34.56
C ARG A 708 -29.76 13.16 35.19
N THR A 709 -30.58 13.34 36.23
CA THR A 709 -30.53 14.50 37.14
C THR A 709 -29.33 14.46 38.08
#